data_AF-A0A485LBR9-F1
#
_entry.id   AF-A0A485LBR9-F1
#
_cell.length_a   1.000
_cell.length_b   1.000
_cell.length_c   1.000
_cell.angle_alpha   90.00
_cell.angle_beta   90.00
_cell.angle_gamma   90.00
#
_symmetry.space_group_name_H-M   'P 1'
#
loop_
_entity.id
_entity.type
_entity.pdbx_description
1 polymer ?
#
loop_
_entity_poly.entity_id
_entity_poly.type
_entity_poly.pdbx_seq_one_letter_code
_entity_poly.pdbx_strand_id
1 'polypeptide(L)'
;MPMLRLSDRIEPIHGASNPRLHSQTLAKLQLRQSFLTVAFFASCVWNLAAPIKAWVLGRYGFASTSTTAVYDLNWNTVLNGRFLTALYQSAGIPLDGLTAMPSTRYINVFLDFMVAPRSYLQWAASFAETETVFQMDIDGLFKRHGLDATHELDQFYRDLGQFQTTGYPLWGTEVIYNYIPPAANGDVALQEITEAVLCLKGMPLEDFVNVQFPSPLHPYSNADDAHALAVWGARMFPHLKQCLARRAQLIQSSSSPQAAVVTLAQELAAAYNVSLVNIAGHDQLHAVQTFQDGFIDVSGLRSGSLGYQISGPNPFAVLTTASGHMDTLLAPRETVWWCTIQYMDPVTGKANATQCFEKVGSTLANFFVGKYLTSSAGTRYIDNGAMVQGGKTGAVTSYTYSPRHVLPLKDVRSVAVPGNLTAWKALVVALIANITSTPPDASNALEEMCFVGDDCFSTCLNASASGGTTLTYMRGGSCVTSVDTISHGLTDLFVDVACFGIGSGTSSIQLTYITQDGRRFQVVASHTAGPMAILACIVGGRFPDIDYPTYLIDLLGQGTQAMLVMAMNSGSEATVINSIALLSLGGYVYYFVRLAIYLYHTIAWVKAWPDNGPTRKQVVFSVVNSSVSSVIWGHYSTSMRCIGFMSLLEWHIGATDNHCYWPASVDNITIDAAYVCTLHPYGHFASSAELVRLFAYAWIFFALTFMDRMPGIAIVARGYVIAVLLLGLVPLSFLAILVAHICLVRAHSPILNYAIHNQLWLGLVWLAMILLLRTKLFSPYVALVERCLLAVAIQKQTIDSASPFYDMVGPHFWTESHLVRHEPVVYLPLSILIETKSIDLFNIFDHEYFVYHGGAINPNLKRGPSIVKLDLQESHQSHKPHHPPWITGQAEYFVRVAKVVKRVV
;
A
#
# COMPACT_ATOMS: atom_id res chain seq x y z
N MET A 1 33.28 29.22 -35.27
CA MET A 1 33.37 30.63 -35.74
C MET A 1 34.82 31.09 -35.63
N PRO A 2 35.37 31.75 -36.66
CA PRO A 2 36.81 31.93 -36.80
C PRO A 2 37.38 32.89 -35.74
N MET A 3 38.55 32.54 -35.23
CA MET A 3 39.38 33.31 -34.31
C MET A 3 39.76 34.66 -34.92
N LEU A 4 39.31 35.75 -34.30
CA LEU A 4 39.94 37.06 -34.44
C LEU A 4 40.86 37.27 -33.24
N ARG A 5 42.15 36.97 -33.40
CA ARG A 5 43.21 37.51 -32.54
C ARG A 5 43.23 39.03 -32.74
N LEU A 6 42.86 39.78 -31.72
CA LEU A 6 43.13 41.22 -31.62
C LEU A 6 43.98 41.44 -30.37
N SER A 7 45.25 41.73 -30.61
CA SER A 7 46.26 42.08 -29.62
C SER A 7 46.05 43.54 -29.22
N ASP A 8 45.49 43.79 -28.05
CA ASP A 8 45.47 45.13 -27.44
C ASP A 8 46.73 45.31 -26.57
N ARG A 9 47.83 45.77 -27.18
CA ARG A 9 48.88 46.49 -26.44
C ARG A 9 48.41 47.93 -26.29
N ILE A 10 48.10 48.36 -25.06
CA ILE A 10 48.01 49.77 -24.72
C ILE A 10 49.38 50.17 -24.17
N GLU A 11 50.23 50.75 -25.01
CA GLU A 11 51.39 51.51 -24.55
C GLU A 11 50.93 52.89 -24.02
N PRO A 12 51.68 53.52 -23.10
CA PRO A 12 51.30 54.80 -22.52
C PRO A 12 51.26 55.89 -23.60
N ILE A 13 50.13 56.59 -23.67
CA ILE A 13 49.91 57.67 -24.63
C ILE A 13 50.75 58.90 -24.23
N HIS A 14 51.88 59.10 -24.90
CA HIS A 14 52.46 60.43 -25.08
C HIS A 14 52.24 60.87 -26.53
N GLY A 15 51.38 61.89 -26.69
CA GLY A 15 51.37 62.83 -27.83
C GLY A 15 51.07 62.29 -29.24
N ALA A 16 49.81 62.38 -29.66
CA ALA A 16 49.31 62.79 -31.00
C ALA A 16 47.94 62.13 -31.27
N SER A 17 46.90 62.97 -31.35
CA SER A 17 45.49 62.58 -31.51
C SER A 17 45.18 62.10 -32.93
N ASN A 18 44.87 60.81 -33.11
CA ASN A 18 44.24 60.30 -34.32
C ASN A 18 42.71 60.13 -34.10
N PRO A 19 41.85 61.02 -34.62
CA PRO A 19 40.43 61.09 -34.27
C PRO A 19 39.61 59.87 -34.72
N ARG A 20 40.08 59.10 -35.71
CA ARG A 20 39.43 57.85 -36.16
C ARG A 20 39.62 56.67 -35.20
N LEU A 21 40.74 56.65 -34.46
CA LEU A 21 40.97 55.63 -33.41
C LEU A 21 40.08 55.94 -32.20
N HIS A 22 39.91 57.22 -31.88
CA HIS A 22 39.10 57.68 -30.75
C HIS A 22 37.60 57.39 -30.94
N SER A 23 37.06 57.57 -32.16
CA SER A 23 35.64 57.27 -32.45
C SER A 23 35.33 55.76 -32.47
N GLN A 24 36.24 54.92 -32.96
CA GLN A 24 36.07 53.45 -32.94
C GLN A 24 36.15 52.87 -31.52
N THR A 25 37.06 53.38 -30.68
CA THR A 25 37.16 52.95 -29.27
C THR A 25 35.95 53.43 -28.45
N LEU A 26 35.46 54.65 -28.69
CA LEU A 26 34.26 55.18 -28.05
C LEU A 26 32.99 54.42 -28.46
N ALA A 27 32.84 54.08 -29.74
CA ALA A 27 31.71 53.27 -30.25
C ALA A 27 31.73 51.83 -29.70
N LYS A 28 32.92 51.21 -29.58
CA LYS A 28 33.09 49.90 -28.94
C LYS A 28 32.73 49.92 -27.44
N LEU A 29 33.07 50.99 -26.73
CA LEU A 29 32.72 51.17 -25.32
C LEU A 29 31.22 51.41 -25.11
N GLN A 30 30.59 52.22 -25.97
CA GLN A 30 29.14 52.44 -25.96
C GLN A 30 28.35 51.18 -26.30
N LEU A 31 28.80 50.40 -27.30
CA LEU A 31 28.18 49.12 -27.66
C LEU A 31 28.34 48.07 -26.54
N ARG A 32 29.50 48.02 -25.88
CA ARG A 32 29.73 47.19 -24.68
C ARG A 32 28.80 47.60 -23.53
N GLN A 33 28.63 48.89 -23.29
CA GLN A 33 27.75 49.41 -22.24
C GLN A 33 26.27 49.08 -22.50
N SER A 34 25.79 49.24 -23.73
CA SER A 34 24.43 48.86 -24.13
C SER A 34 24.19 47.35 -24.01
N PHE A 35 25.16 46.53 -24.44
CA PHE A 35 25.09 45.08 -24.34
C PHE A 35 25.04 44.62 -22.87
N LEU A 36 25.92 45.15 -22.02
CA LEU A 36 25.92 44.83 -20.58
C LEU A 36 24.61 45.24 -19.91
N THR A 37 24.04 46.39 -20.28
CA THR A 37 22.75 46.86 -19.74
C THR A 37 21.62 45.91 -20.12
N VAL A 38 21.51 45.52 -21.39
CA VAL A 38 20.50 44.54 -21.84
C VAL A 38 20.69 43.19 -21.17
N ALA A 39 21.93 42.70 -21.07
CA ALA A 39 22.26 41.44 -20.41
C ALA A 39 21.91 41.47 -18.91
N PHE A 40 22.15 42.58 -18.22
CA PHE A 40 21.79 42.78 -16.83
C PHE A 40 20.27 42.77 -16.63
N PHE A 41 19.50 43.46 -17.47
CA PHE A 41 18.03 43.43 -17.42
C PHE A 41 17.48 42.02 -17.67
N ALA A 42 17.99 41.34 -18.71
CA ALA A 42 17.62 39.96 -19.00
C ALA A 42 17.95 39.02 -17.82
N SER A 43 19.13 39.20 -17.18
CA SER A 43 19.52 38.46 -15.98
C SER A 43 18.60 38.74 -14.80
N CYS A 44 18.21 39.99 -14.56
CA CYS A 44 17.28 40.36 -13.49
C CYS A 44 15.91 39.71 -13.70
N VAL A 45 15.35 39.79 -14.90
CA VAL A 45 14.07 39.14 -15.24
C VAL A 45 14.18 37.62 -15.09
N TRP A 46 15.26 37.02 -15.59
CA TRP A 46 15.53 35.59 -15.43
C TRP A 46 15.58 35.18 -13.96
N ASN A 47 16.24 35.95 -13.11
CA ASN A 47 16.36 35.65 -11.68
C ASN A 47 15.07 35.94 -10.89
N LEU A 48 14.29 36.96 -11.26
CA LEU A 48 12.96 37.20 -10.69
C LEU A 48 11.96 36.09 -11.08
N ALA A 49 12.13 35.48 -12.24
CA ALA A 49 11.36 34.30 -12.63
C ALA A 49 11.79 33.00 -11.89
N ALA A 50 12.67 33.06 -10.88
CA ALA A 50 13.18 31.87 -10.17
C ALA A 50 12.10 30.89 -9.67
N PRO A 51 10.97 31.31 -9.06
CA PRO A 51 9.92 30.38 -8.66
C PRO A 51 9.29 29.63 -9.84
N ILE A 52 9.05 30.34 -10.96
CA ILE A 52 8.47 29.76 -12.18
C ILE A 52 9.48 28.80 -12.83
N LYS A 53 10.76 29.19 -12.87
CA LYS A 53 11.83 28.32 -13.37
C LYS A 53 11.97 27.07 -12.53
N ALA A 54 11.94 27.19 -11.21
CA ALA A 54 12.01 26.06 -10.30
C ALA A 54 10.82 25.11 -10.50
N TRP A 55 9.61 25.66 -10.68
CA TRP A 55 8.42 24.87 -10.98
C TRP A 55 8.49 24.14 -12.33
N VAL A 56 8.93 24.82 -13.40
CA VAL A 56 9.01 24.24 -14.75
C VAL A 56 10.20 23.28 -14.91
N LEU A 57 11.33 23.59 -14.26
CA LEU A 57 12.56 22.79 -14.33
C LEU A 57 12.58 21.68 -13.28
N GLY A 58 11.82 21.82 -12.18
CA GLY A 58 11.52 20.74 -11.24
C GLY A 58 10.74 19.65 -11.97
N ARG A 59 11.25 18.41 -11.92
CA ARG A 59 10.62 17.26 -12.60
C ARG A 59 9.46 16.69 -11.78
N TYR A 60 9.29 17.11 -10.53
CA TYR A 60 8.48 16.42 -9.53
C TYR A 60 7.25 17.25 -9.11
N GLY A 61 6.06 16.70 -9.31
CA GLY A 61 4.80 17.20 -8.75
C GLY A 61 4.43 16.47 -7.46
N PHE A 62 3.50 17.00 -6.67
CA PHE A 62 3.07 16.34 -5.44
C PHE A 62 2.50 14.94 -5.74
N ALA A 63 3.12 13.90 -5.18
CA ALA A 63 2.63 12.53 -5.30
C ALA A 63 1.55 12.24 -4.26
N SER A 64 0.52 11.49 -4.64
CA SER A 64 -0.45 10.93 -3.69
C SER A 64 0.25 9.90 -2.80
N THR A 65 0.02 9.98 -1.49
CA THR A 65 0.59 9.05 -0.51
C THR A 65 -0.28 7.81 -0.33
N SER A 66 -1.57 7.87 -0.64
CA SER A 66 -2.47 6.73 -0.46
C SER A 66 -3.56 6.71 -1.51
N THR A 67 -3.87 5.51 -1.99
CA THR A 67 -4.99 5.25 -2.91
C THR A 67 -5.74 4.01 -2.44
N THR A 68 -7.05 4.03 -2.59
CA THR A 68 -7.91 2.87 -2.31
C THR A 68 -8.64 2.51 -3.59
N ALA A 69 -8.57 1.24 -3.97
CA ALA A 69 -9.33 0.67 -5.07
C ALA A 69 -10.30 -0.38 -4.52
N VAL A 70 -11.48 -0.45 -5.11
CA VAL A 70 -12.53 -1.41 -4.72
C VAL A 70 -12.98 -2.11 -5.99
N TYR A 71 -12.98 -3.44 -5.96
CA TYR A 71 -13.36 -4.29 -7.09
C TYR A 71 -14.50 -5.20 -6.70
N ASP A 72 -15.58 -5.24 -7.47
CA ASP A 72 -16.64 -6.22 -7.29
C ASP A 72 -16.12 -7.62 -7.64
N LEU A 73 -16.32 -8.57 -6.72
CA LEU A 73 -15.96 -9.96 -6.93
C LEU A 73 -17.17 -10.71 -7.49
N ASN A 74 -17.01 -11.32 -8.65
CA ASN A 74 -17.92 -12.32 -9.19
C ASN A 74 -17.37 -13.72 -8.90
N TRP A 75 -18.20 -14.76 -9.06
CA TRP A 75 -17.77 -16.15 -8.86
C TRP A 75 -16.59 -16.54 -9.77
N ASN A 76 -16.50 -15.94 -10.97
CA ASN A 76 -15.41 -16.15 -11.93
C ASN A 76 -14.24 -15.17 -11.79
N THR A 77 -14.27 -14.22 -10.85
CA THR A 77 -13.14 -13.29 -10.64
C THR A 77 -11.90 -14.05 -10.19
N VAL A 78 -10.78 -13.85 -10.88
CA VAL A 78 -9.48 -14.48 -10.56
C VAL A 78 -8.72 -13.60 -9.58
N LEU A 79 -8.21 -14.18 -8.50
CA LEU A 79 -7.43 -13.51 -7.45
C LEU A 79 -5.96 -13.92 -7.56
N ASN A 80 -5.04 -12.97 -7.30
CA ASN A 80 -3.59 -13.20 -7.38
C ASN A 80 -3.08 -14.17 -6.30
N GLY A 81 -2.00 -14.88 -6.63
CA GLY A 81 -1.44 -15.95 -5.81
C GLY A 81 -0.82 -15.48 -4.51
N ARG A 82 -0.18 -14.29 -4.50
CA ARG A 82 0.45 -13.71 -3.30
C ARG A 82 -0.57 -13.42 -2.20
N PHE A 83 -1.68 -12.77 -2.54
CA PHE A 83 -2.78 -12.51 -1.60
C PHE A 83 -3.36 -13.81 -1.05
N LEU A 84 -3.66 -14.76 -1.94
CA LEU A 84 -4.24 -16.05 -1.54
C LEU A 84 -3.30 -16.85 -0.63
N THR A 85 -2.00 -16.86 -0.91
CA THR A 85 -1.02 -17.56 -0.07
C THR A 85 -1.07 -17.06 1.37
N ALA A 86 -1.05 -15.74 1.57
CA ALA A 86 -1.11 -15.14 2.91
C ALA A 86 -2.47 -15.40 3.58
N LEU A 87 -3.58 -15.23 2.84
CA LEU A 87 -4.92 -15.45 3.35
C LEU A 87 -5.11 -16.89 3.86
N TYR A 88 -4.74 -17.89 3.05
CA TYR A 88 -4.86 -19.31 3.42
C TYR A 88 -3.96 -19.69 4.62
N GLN A 89 -2.72 -19.19 4.64
CA GLN A 89 -1.81 -19.41 5.77
C GLN A 89 -2.36 -18.80 7.07
N SER A 90 -2.88 -17.57 7.00
CA SER A 90 -3.48 -16.89 8.17
C SER A 90 -4.72 -17.61 8.69
N ALA A 91 -5.50 -18.20 7.78
CA ALA A 91 -6.68 -19.00 8.07
C ALA A 91 -6.37 -20.42 8.55
N GLY A 92 -5.10 -20.79 8.70
CA GLY A 92 -4.68 -22.13 9.13
C GLY A 92 -4.95 -23.22 8.11
N ILE A 93 -5.12 -22.90 6.83
CA ILE A 93 -5.28 -23.90 5.77
C ILE A 93 -3.87 -24.30 5.28
N PRO A 94 -3.44 -25.56 5.47
CA PRO A 94 -2.11 -25.99 5.08
C PRO A 94 -1.91 -25.94 3.57
N LEU A 95 -0.78 -25.36 3.15
CA LEU A 95 -0.36 -25.30 1.75
C LEU A 95 0.66 -26.41 1.40
N ASP A 96 0.71 -27.50 2.16
CA ASP A 96 1.75 -28.53 2.09
C ASP A 96 2.22 -28.85 0.66
N GLY A 97 3.52 -28.70 0.40
CA GLY A 97 4.11 -28.94 -0.93
C GLY A 97 3.99 -27.79 -1.94
N LEU A 98 3.23 -26.73 -1.63
CA LEU A 98 3.15 -25.50 -2.41
C LEU A 98 3.93 -24.38 -1.71
N THR A 99 4.85 -23.73 -2.43
CA THR A 99 5.56 -22.54 -1.94
C THR A 99 4.72 -21.27 -2.05
N ALA A 100 3.84 -21.22 -3.05
CA ALA A 100 2.86 -20.17 -3.26
C ALA A 100 1.62 -20.75 -3.96
N MET A 101 0.45 -20.21 -3.62
CA MET A 101 -0.80 -20.54 -4.30
C MET A 101 -0.79 -19.96 -5.73
N PRO A 102 -1.22 -20.73 -6.74
CA PRO A 102 -1.51 -20.16 -8.05
C PRO A 102 -2.72 -19.22 -7.96
N SER A 103 -2.86 -18.31 -8.93
CA SER A 103 -4.08 -17.53 -9.05
C SER A 103 -5.28 -18.45 -9.32
N THR A 104 -6.42 -18.16 -8.68
CA THR A 104 -7.63 -18.98 -8.81
C THR A 104 -8.89 -18.13 -8.70
N ARG A 105 -10.03 -18.71 -9.07
CA ARG A 105 -11.33 -18.03 -9.03
C ARG A 105 -11.85 -17.87 -7.60
N TYR A 106 -12.56 -16.78 -7.33
CA TYR A 106 -13.11 -16.48 -6.01
C TYR A 106 -14.04 -17.58 -5.48
N ILE A 107 -14.81 -18.26 -6.35
CA ILE A 107 -15.64 -19.40 -5.91
C ILE A 107 -14.81 -20.48 -5.20
N ASN A 108 -13.59 -20.76 -5.65
CA ASN A 108 -12.74 -21.79 -5.05
C ASN A 108 -12.28 -21.38 -3.65
N VAL A 109 -11.95 -20.09 -3.49
CA VAL A 109 -11.60 -19.49 -2.19
C VAL A 109 -12.79 -19.56 -1.25
N PHE A 110 -13.96 -19.16 -1.74
CA PHE A 110 -15.20 -19.22 -0.99
C PHE A 110 -15.52 -20.65 -0.50
N LEU A 111 -15.42 -21.64 -1.40
CA LEU A 111 -15.65 -23.05 -1.06
C LEU A 111 -14.71 -23.55 0.04
N ASP A 112 -13.43 -23.16 0.00
CA ASP A 112 -12.45 -23.59 1.01
C ASP A 112 -12.68 -22.95 2.38
N PHE A 113 -13.19 -21.71 2.40
CA PHE A 113 -13.39 -20.97 3.64
C PHE A 113 -14.74 -21.22 4.29
N MET A 114 -15.80 -21.41 3.49
CA MET A 114 -17.18 -21.45 3.97
C MET A 114 -17.83 -22.84 3.91
N VAL A 115 -17.24 -23.83 3.21
CA VAL A 115 -17.95 -25.06 2.86
C VAL A 115 -17.13 -26.33 3.09
N ALA A 116 -15.88 -26.37 2.63
CA ALA A 116 -15.00 -27.52 2.74
C ALA A 116 -14.11 -27.42 3.99
N PRO A 117 -14.19 -28.37 4.95
CA PRO A 117 -13.44 -28.26 6.19
C PRO A 117 -11.94 -28.53 5.93
N ARG A 118 -11.12 -27.47 5.83
CA ARG A 118 -9.68 -27.52 5.53
C ARG A 118 -8.80 -26.73 6.49
N SER A 119 -9.38 -25.81 7.25
CA SER A 119 -8.66 -25.03 8.25
C SER A 119 -8.31 -25.92 9.43
N TYR A 120 -7.04 -25.89 9.81
CA TYR A 120 -6.56 -26.54 11.02
C TYR A 120 -6.39 -25.48 12.11
N LEU A 121 -7.11 -25.65 13.21
CA LEU A 121 -6.99 -24.90 14.47
C LEU A 121 -7.34 -23.39 14.42
N GLN A 122 -6.91 -22.64 13.41
CA GLN A 122 -7.04 -21.16 13.39
C GLN A 122 -8.48 -20.67 13.39
N TRP A 123 -9.44 -21.45 12.85
CA TRP A 123 -10.87 -21.17 12.95
C TRP A 123 -11.34 -20.97 14.41
N ALA A 124 -10.68 -21.59 15.39
CA ALA A 124 -11.07 -21.49 16.79
C ALA A 124 -10.93 -20.05 17.33
N ALA A 125 -10.02 -19.25 16.73
CA ALA A 125 -9.87 -17.84 17.09
C ALA A 125 -11.17 -17.04 16.93
N SER A 126 -12.01 -17.43 15.98
CA SER A 126 -13.29 -16.76 15.68
C SER A 126 -14.36 -16.98 16.76
N PHE A 127 -14.15 -17.90 17.72
CA PHE A 127 -15.03 -18.04 18.89
C PHE A 127 -14.75 -17.02 20.00
N ALA A 128 -13.65 -16.27 19.93
CA ALA A 128 -13.39 -15.21 20.89
C ALA A 128 -14.46 -14.11 20.80
N GLU A 129 -14.95 -13.63 21.95
CA GLU A 129 -15.95 -12.54 22.03
C GLU A 129 -17.31 -12.88 21.40
N THR A 130 -17.68 -14.17 21.41
CA THR A 130 -18.94 -14.67 20.82
C THR A 130 -19.90 -15.27 21.85
N GLU A 131 -19.75 -14.91 23.13
CA GLU A 131 -20.55 -15.43 24.25
C GLU A 131 -22.06 -15.27 24.04
N THR A 132 -22.49 -14.27 23.28
CA THR A 132 -23.91 -13.95 23.00
C THR A 132 -24.38 -14.40 21.61
N VAL A 133 -23.51 -15.01 20.80
CA VAL A 133 -23.82 -15.41 19.42
C VAL A 133 -24.32 -16.84 19.42
N PHE A 134 -25.60 -17.04 19.04
CA PHE A 134 -26.22 -18.36 19.07
C PHE A 134 -25.64 -19.32 18.02
N GLN A 135 -25.66 -18.97 16.74
CA GLN A 135 -25.12 -19.80 15.66
C GLN A 135 -24.05 -19.03 14.88
N MET A 136 -23.01 -19.74 14.48
CA MET A 136 -21.91 -19.27 13.64
C MET A 136 -21.74 -20.20 12.45
N ASP A 137 -21.11 -19.70 11.40
CA ASP A 137 -20.77 -20.47 10.20
C ASP A 137 -19.75 -21.58 10.46
N ILE A 138 -18.87 -21.38 11.45
CA ILE A 138 -17.89 -22.38 11.90
C ILE A 138 -18.50 -23.43 12.84
N ASP A 139 -19.76 -23.31 13.24
CA ASP A 139 -20.43 -24.34 14.02
C ASP A 139 -20.64 -25.58 13.14
N GLY A 140 -20.21 -26.75 13.64
CA GLY A 140 -20.27 -27.99 12.89
C GLY A 140 -21.65 -28.66 12.93
N LEU A 141 -21.77 -29.74 12.18
CA LEU A 141 -22.91 -30.66 12.29
C LEU A 141 -23.00 -31.21 13.71
N PHE A 142 -24.21 -31.37 14.22
CA PHE A 142 -24.40 -32.00 15.54
C PHE A 142 -24.01 -33.48 15.50
N LYS A 143 -22.88 -33.85 16.11
CA LYS A 143 -22.49 -35.26 16.27
C LYS A 143 -22.53 -35.76 17.70
N ARG A 144 -22.32 -34.87 18.68
CA ARG A 144 -22.20 -35.20 20.11
C ARG A 144 -22.59 -34.03 20.99
N HIS A 145 -23.09 -34.32 22.19
CA HIS A 145 -23.33 -33.32 23.23
C HIS A 145 -22.08 -33.06 24.07
N GLY A 146 -21.39 -34.10 24.50
CA GLY A 146 -20.32 -34.03 25.50
C GLY A 146 -18.95 -34.38 24.95
N LEU A 147 -17.90 -33.93 25.64
CA LEU A 147 -16.49 -34.20 25.34
C LEU A 147 -16.08 -35.65 25.66
N ASP A 148 -16.74 -36.31 26.61
CA ASP A 148 -16.56 -37.74 26.91
C ASP A 148 -17.53 -38.61 26.08
N ALA A 149 -17.01 -39.20 24.99
CA ALA A 149 -17.84 -39.95 24.03
C ALA A 149 -18.37 -41.24 24.63
N THR A 150 -17.53 -41.91 25.43
CA THR A 150 -17.85 -43.22 25.99
C THR A 150 -18.97 -43.05 27.00
N HIS A 151 -18.87 -42.07 27.88
CA HIS A 151 -19.93 -41.75 28.82
C HIS A 151 -21.25 -41.38 28.11
N GLU A 152 -21.18 -40.52 27.07
CA GLU A 152 -22.37 -40.10 26.31
C GLU A 152 -23.04 -41.28 25.58
N LEU A 153 -22.27 -42.11 24.87
CA LEU A 153 -22.76 -43.29 24.17
C LEU A 153 -23.43 -44.29 25.10
N ASP A 154 -22.76 -44.60 26.21
CA ASP A 154 -23.29 -45.51 27.22
C ASP A 154 -24.61 -44.99 27.81
N GLN A 155 -24.68 -43.68 28.09
CA GLN A 155 -25.91 -43.07 28.57
C GLN A 155 -27.02 -43.07 27.52
N PHE A 156 -26.69 -42.74 26.28
CA PHE A 156 -27.63 -42.74 25.15
C PHE A 156 -28.27 -44.12 24.95
N TYR A 157 -27.46 -45.19 24.88
CA TYR A 157 -27.99 -46.54 24.64
C TYR A 157 -28.78 -47.10 25.83
N ARG A 158 -28.41 -46.75 27.07
CA ARG A 158 -29.22 -47.07 28.26
C ARG A 158 -30.61 -46.44 28.16
N ASP A 159 -30.69 -45.17 27.78
CA ASP A 159 -31.94 -44.42 27.73
C ASP A 159 -32.78 -44.73 26.48
N LEU A 160 -32.13 -45.14 25.38
CA LEU A 160 -32.78 -45.54 24.12
C LEU A 160 -33.80 -46.68 24.31
N GLY A 161 -33.56 -47.57 25.29
CA GLY A 161 -34.42 -48.72 25.58
C GLY A 161 -35.90 -48.35 25.76
N GLN A 162 -36.19 -47.17 26.30
CA GLN A 162 -37.57 -46.71 26.56
C GLN A 162 -38.37 -46.44 25.27
N PHE A 163 -37.71 -46.22 24.14
CA PHE A 163 -38.33 -45.84 22.87
C PHE A 163 -38.36 -46.97 21.84
N GLN A 164 -37.74 -48.12 22.14
CA GLN A 164 -37.63 -49.24 21.20
C GLN A 164 -38.99 -49.84 20.83
N THR A 165 -40.01 -49.75 21.67
CA THR A 165 -41.32 -50.34 21.37
C THR A 165 -42.26 -49.36 20.68
N THR A 166 -42.23 -48.09 21.07
CA THR A 166 -43.24 -47.09 20.68
C THR A 166 -42.72 -46.03 19.72
N GLY A 167 -41.41 -45.93 19.50
CA GLY A 167 -40.80 -44.72 18.97
C GLY A 167 -40.79 -43.59 20.00
N TYR A 168 -40.28 -42.42 19.60
CA TYR A 168 -40.23 -41.23 20.44
C TYR A 168 -41.50 -40.38 20.24
N PRO A 169 -42.41 -40.27 21.21
CA PRO A 169 -43.59 -39.42 21.09
C PRO A 169 -43.19 -37.94 21.16
N LEU A 170 -43.58 -37.16 20.15
CA LEU A 170 -43.38 -35.72 20.06
C LEU A 170 -44.74 -34.98 20.11
N TRP A 171 -44.86 -33.78 19.54
CA TRP A 171 -46.05 -32.92 19.70
C TRP A 171 -47.34 -33.65 19.31
N GLY A 172 -48.34 -33.66 20.19
CA GLY A 172 -49.63 -34.27 19.92
C GLY A 172 -49.52 -35.78 19.65
N THR A 173 -49.83 -36.20 18.43
CA THR A 173 -49.78 -37.62 17.99
C THR A 173 -48.54 -37.96 17.16
N GLU A 174 -47.60 -37.03 17.02
CA GLU A 174 -46.38 -37.27 16.26
C GLU A 174 -45.48 -38.29 16.97
N VAL A 175 -44.90 -39.22 16.22
CA VAL A 175 -43.93 -40.19 16.74
C VAL A 175 -42.74 -40.26 15.80
N ILE A 176 -41.54 -40.07 16.35
CA ILE A 176 -40.29 -40.14 15.60
C ILE A 176 -39.73 -41.57 15.71
N TYR A 177 -39.41 -42.15 14.55
CA TYR A 177 -38.85 -43.50 14.45
C TYR A 177 -37.37 -43.51 14.04
N ASN A 178 -36.82 -42.39 13.60
CA ASN A 178 -35.44 -42.30 13.15
C ASN A 178 -34.60 -41.55 14.18
N TYR A 179 -33.37 -42.01 14.42
CA TYR A 179 -32.42 -41.32 15.28
C TYR A 179 -31.00 -41.43 14.73
N ILE A 180 -30.14 -40.52 15.16
CA ILE A 180 -28.71 -40.53 14.86
C ILE A 180 -27.97 -40.68 16.20
N PRO A 181 -27.30 -41.80 16.49
CA PRO A 181 -26.60 -41.96 17.75
C PRO A 181 -25.40 -41.01 17.82
N PRO A 182 -24.94 -40.64 19.03
CA PRO A 182 -23.68 -39.92 19.20
C PRO A 182 -22.53 -40.64 18.48
N ALA A 183 -21.65 -39.91 17.82
CA ALA A 183 -20.53 -40.51 17.11
C ALA A 183 -19.42 -41.00 18.07
N ALA A 184 -18.72 -42.09 17.70
CA ALA A 184 -17.62 -42.63 18.48
C ALA A 184 -16.34 -41.78 18.36
N ASN A 185 -15.35 -42.06 19.22
CA ASN A 185 -14.05 -41.36 19.22
C ASN A 185 -13.32 -41.51 17.89
N GLY A 186 -12.71 -40.41 17.40
CA GLY A 186 -11.88 -40.38 16.19
C GLY A 186 -12.58 -39.86 14.92
N ASP A 187 -13.92 -39.89 14.85
CA ASP A 187 -14.70 -39.47 13.66
C ASP A 187 -15.38 -38.08 13.83
N VAL A 188 -14.99 -37.34 14.87
CA VAL A 188 -15.64 -36.09 15.30
C VAL A 188 -14.63 -34.97 15.41
N ALA A 189 -14.97 -33.83 14.82
CA ALA A 189 -14.22 -32.60 14.99
C ALA A 189 -14.73 -31.79 16.20
N LEU A 190 -13.86 -30.98 16.79
CA LEU A 190 -14.15 -30.26 18.04
C LEU A 190 -15.41 -29.38 17.95
N GLN A 191 -15.64 -28.73 16.81
CA GLN A 191 -16.81 -27.89 16.53
C GLN A 191 -18.13 -28.66 16.35
N GLU A 192 -18.08 -30.00 16.25
CA GLU A 192 -19.24 -30.88 16.11
C GLU A 192 -19.73 -31.40 17.48
N ILE A 193 -19.13 -30.88 18.58
CA ILE A 193 -19.41 -31.25 19.97
C ILE A 193 -19.97 -30.03 20.71
N THR A 194 -21.20 -30.12 21.19
CA THR A 194 -21.90 -29.00 21.84
C THR A 194 -21.14 -28.45 23.04
N GLU A 195 -20.68 -29.31 23.95
CA GLU A 195 -19.91 -28.91 25.13
C GLU A 195 -18.64 -28.13 24.77
N ALA A 196 -17.94 -28.55 23.71
CA ALA A 196 -16.74 -27.89 23.25
C ALA A 196 -17.06 -26.50 22.69
N VAL A 197 -18.08 -26.39 21.83
CA VAL A 197 -18.49 -25.11 21.24
C VAL A 197 -18.96 -24.13 22.33
N LEU A 198 -19.79 -24.58 23.27
CA LEU A 198 -20.21 -23.77 24.41
C LEU A 198 -19.00 -23.29 25.23
N CYS A 199 -18.04 -24.18 25.46
CA CYS A 199 -16.82 -23.81 26.15
C CYS A 199 -15.99 -22.78 25.37
N LEU A 200 -15.74 -22.99 24.07
CA LEU A 200 -14.95 -22.08 23.22
C LEU A 200 -15.59 -20.69 23.12
N LYS A 201 -16.92 -20.63 22.99
CA LYS A 201 -17.71 -19.39 23.04
C LYS A 201 -17.62 -18.70 24.40
N GLY A 202 -17.41 -19.45 25.48
CA GLY A 202 -17.51 -18.93 26.85
C GLY A 202 -18.94 -18.86 27.37
N MET A 203 -19.84 -19.68 26.81
CA MET A 203 -21.27 -19.65 27.08
C MET A 203 -21.65 -20.71 28.15
N PRO A 204 -22.04 -20.30 29.36
CA PRO A 204 -22.59 -21.22 30.36
C PRO A 204 -24.00 -21.69 29.96
N LEU A 205 -24.49 -22.79 30.56
CA LEU A 205 -25.81 -23.34 30.23
C LEU A 205 -26.94 -22.36 30.54
N GLU A 206 -26.76 -21.58 31.60
CA GLU A 206 -27.69 -20.55 32.04
C GLU A 206 -27.93 -19.48 30.96
N ASP A 207 -26.90 -19.15 30.18
CA ASP A 207 -26.98 -18.24 29.04
C ASP A 207 -27.46 -18.98 27.79
N PHE A 208 -26.96 -20.19 27.54
CA PHE A 208 -27.33 -21.00 26.37
C PHE A 208 -28.83 -21.27 26.27
N VAL A 209 -29.52 -21.50 27.39
CA VAL A 209 -30.97 -21.72 27.36
C VAL A 209 -31.79 -20.46 27.07
N ASN A 210 -31.16 -19.29 26.99
CA ASN A 210 -31.83 -18.02 26.73
C ASN A 210 -31.20 -17.18 25.60
N VAL A 211 -30.17 -17.69 24.94
CA VAL A 211 -29.52 -17.01 23.82
C VAL A 211 -30.43 -17.01 22.58
N GLN A 212 -30.60 -15.83 21.96
CA GLN A 212 -31.50 -15.50 20.84
C GLN A 212 -33.01 -15.77 21.08
N PHE A 213 -33.36 -16.97 21.52
CA PHE A 213 -34.72 -17.39 21.80
C PHE A 213 -34.83 -17.75 23.29
N PRO A 214 -35.46 -16.91 24.13
CA PRO A 214 -35.56 -17.19 25.56
C PRO A 214 -36.44 -18.41 25.82
N SER A 215 -35.97 -19.30 26.70
CA SER A 215 -36.84 -20.32 27.28
C SER A 215 -37.66 -19.73 28.43
N PRO A 216 -38.72 -20.41 28.89
CA PRO A 216 -39.38 -20.08 30.15
C PRO A 216 -38.50 -20.21 31.41
N LEU A 217 -37.28 -20.75 31.30
CA LEU A 217 -36.39 -20.92 32.45
C LEU A 217 -35.65 -19.63 32.80
N HIS A 218 -35.64 -19.30 34.08
CA HIS A 218 -34.94 -18.14 34.63
C HIS A 218 -33.88 -18.56 35.67
N PRO A 219 -32.81 -19.26 35.25
CA PRO A 219 -31.87 -19.92 36.15
C PRO A 219 -31.10 -18.97 37.07
N TYR A 220 -30.93 -17.70 36.68
CA TYR A 220 -30.27 -16.71 37.54
C TYR A 220 -31.15 -16.18 38.68
N SER A 221 -32.47 -16.37 38.59
CA SER A 221 -33.44 -15.82 39.55
C SER A 221 -34.36 -16.88 40.19
N ASN A 222 -34.38 -18.10 39.66
CA ASN A 222 -35.21 -19.20 40.13
C ASN A 222 -34.35 -20.44 40.42
N ALA A 223 -34.39 -20.92 41.67
CA ALA A 223 -33.59 -22.06 42.12
C ALA A 223 -34.03 -23.39 41.50
N ASP A 224 -35.33 -23.57 41.22
CA ASP A 224 -35.83 -24.80 40.59
C ASP A 224 -35.36 -24.89 39.14
N ASP A 225 -35.36 -23.76 38.42
CA ASP A 225 -34.84 -23.68 37.05
C ASP A 225 -33.33 -23.91 37.01
N ALA A 226 -32.58 -23.32 37.95
CA ALA A 226 -31.14 -23.58 38.10
C ALA A 226 -30.85 -25.05 38.38
N HIS A 227 -31.68 -25.70 39.21
CA HIS A 227 -31.56 -27.13 39.48
C HIS A 227 -31.84 -27.98 38.24
N ALA A 228 -32.89 -27.65 37.47
CA ALA A 228 -33.21 -28.34 36.22
C ALA A 228 -32.03 -28.29 35.22
N LEU A 229 -31.39 -27.12 35.07
CA LEU A 229 -30.19 -26.99 34.23
C LEU A 229 -28.99 -27.75 34.78
N ALA A 230 -28.80 -27.78 36.09
CA ALA A 230 -27.73 -28.57 36.70
C ALA A 230 -27.92 -30.07 36.44
N VAL A 231 -29.16 -30.57 36.47
CA VAL A 231 -29.49 -31.97 36.14
C VAL A 231 -29.21 -32.28 34.67
N TRP A 232 -29.58 -31.38 33.76
CA TRP A 232 -29.28 -31.55 32.34
C TRP A 232 -27.76 -31.50 32.07
N GLY A 233 -27.09 -30.51 32.64
CA GLY A 233 -25.63 -30.32 32.53
C GLY A 233 -24.84 -31.50 33.07
N ALA A 234 -25.22 -32.06 34.23
CA ALA A 234 -24.54 -33.22 34.80
C ALA A 234 -24.62 -34.47 33.90
N ARG A 235 -25.67 -34.59 33.07
CA ARG A 235 -25.86 -35.73 32.17
C ARG A 235 -25.16 -35.54 30.82
N MET A 236 -25.25 -34.33 30.25
CA MET A 236 -24.87 -34.07 28.86
C MET A 236 -23.59 -33.25 28.71
N PHE A 237 -23.26 -32.42 29.70
CA PHE A 237 -22.15 -31.46 29.66
C PHE A 237 -21.32 -31.50 30.95
N PRO A 238 -20.76 -32.68 31.33
CA PRO A 238 -20.12 -32.88 32.63
C PRO A 238 -18.81 -32.08 32.82
N HIS A 239 -18.16 -31.68 31.72
CA HIS A 239 -16.87 -30.97 31.72
C HIS A 239 -17.00 -29.45 31.48
N LEU A 240 -18.17 -28.95 31.06
CA LEU A 240 -18.35 -27.57 30.65
C LEU A 240 -17.93 -26.56 31.71
N LYS A 241 -18.31 -26.76 32.98
CA LYS A 241 -17.92 -25.85 34.08
C LYS A 241 -16.41 -25.76 34.26
N GLN A 242 -15.71 -26.89 34.20
CA GLN A 242 -14.24 -26.94 34.31
C GLN A 242 -13.60 -26.27 33.09
N CYS A 243 -14.15 -26.51 31.90
CA CYS A 243 -13.68 -25.95 30.66
C CYS A 243 -13.84 -24.41 30.62
N LEU A 244 -14.98 -23.88 31.04
CA LEU A 244 -15.23 -22.43 31.13
C LEU A 244 -14.29 -21.74 32.13
N ALA A 245 -14.01 -22.39 33.27
CA ALA A 245 -13.02 -21.88 34.22
C ALA A 245 -11.61 -21.84 33.59
N ARG A 246 -11.24 -22.89 32.83
CA ARG A 246 -9.97 -22.93 32.10
C ARG A 246 -9.89 -21.85 31.01
N ARG A 247 -10.98 -21.62 30.26
CA ARG A 247 -11.08 -20.51 29.29
C ARG A 247 -10.81 -19.16 29.95
N ALA A 248 -11.50 -18.87 31.06
CA ALA A 248 -11.34 -17.61 31.78
C ALA A 248 -9.89 -17.39 32.25
N GLN A 249 -9.23 -18.46 32.73
CA GLN A 249 -7.82 -18.42 33.08
C GLN A 249 -6.93 -18.11 31.87
N LEU A 250 -7.14 -18.78 30.74
CA LEU A 250 -6.33 -18.60 29.53
C LEU A 250 -6.47 -17.19 28.95
N ILE A 251 -7.68 -16.63 28.96
CA ILE A 251 -7.94 -15.26 28.52
C ILE A 251 -7.16 -14.24 29.36
N GLN A 252 -7.06 -14.46 30.67
CA GLN A 252 -6.31 -13.58 31.57
C GLN A 252 -4.79 -13.67 31.39
N SER A 253 -4.27 -14.81 30.91
CA SER A 253 -2.83 -15.06 30.79
C SER A 253 -2.24 -14.89 29.37
N SER A 254 -3.09 -14.86 28.33
CA SER A 254 -2.66 -14.83 26.93
C SER A 254 -2.45 -13.41 26.40
N SER A 255 -1.75 -13.27 25.27
CA SER A 255 -1.53 -11.98 24.59
C SER A 255 -2.81 -11.40 23.96
N SER A 256 -3.78 -12.24 23.62
CA SER A 256 -5.10 -11.84 23.13
C SER A 256 -6.15 -12.92 23.44
N PRO A 257 -7.46 -12.56 23.48
CA PRO A 257 -8.55 -13.53 23.63
C PRO A 257 -8.53 -14.63 22.55
N GLN A 258 -8.23 -14.27 21.30
CA GLN A 258 -8.15 -15.21 20.17
C GLN A 258 -7.07 -16.28 20.42
N ALA A 259 -5.88 -15.87 20.86
CA ALA A 259 -4.79 -16.80 21.17
C ALA A 259 -5.14 -17.73 22.35
N ALA A 260 -5.90 -17.23 23.33
CA ALA A 260 -6.40 -18.04 24.44
C ALA A 260 -7.36 -19.13 23.97
N VAL A 261 -8.32 -18.79 23.12
CA VAL A 261 -9.31 -19.74 22.59
C VAL A 261 -8.67 -20.78 21.68
N VAL A 262 -7.70 -20.40 20.85
CA VAL A 262 -6.89 -21.34 20.05
C VAL A 262 -6.14 -22.33 20.95
N THR A 263 -5.51 -21.84 22.02
CA THR A 263 -4.82 -22.69 23.00
C THR A 263 -5.79 -23.66 23.67
N LEU A 264 -6.97 -23.18 24.07
CA LEU A 264 -8.02 -24.01 24.66
C LEU A 264 -8.50 -25.10 23.69
N ALA A 265 -8.74 -24.76 22.42
CA ALA A 265 -9.14 -25.73 21.41
C ALA A 265 -8.09 -26.86 21.26
N GLN A 266 -6.81 -26.51 21.27
CA GLN A 266 -5.72 -27.47 21.22
C GLN A 266 -5.66 -28.36 22.47
N GLU A 267 -5.85 -27.79 23.67
CA GLU A 267 -5.93 -28.57 24.92
C GLU A 267 -7.09 -29.57 24.89
N LEU A 268 -8.28 -29.14 24.44
CA LEU A 268 -9.46 -30.00 24.34
C LEU A 268 -9.27 -31.10 23.30
N ALA A 269 -8.76 -30.76 22.12
CA ALA A 269 -8.50 -31.74 21.07
C ALA A 269 -7.53 -32.84 21.52
N ALA A 270 -6.47 -32.46 22.24
CA ALA A 270 -5.51 -33.41 22.80
C ALA A 270 -6.10 -34.27 23.92
N ALA A 271 -6.88 -33.67 24.84
CA ALA A 271 -7.45 -34.37 25.99
C ALA A 271 -8.52 -35.40 25.59
N TYR A 272 -9.31 -35.09 24.55
CA TYR A 272 -10.48 -35.89 24.16
C TYR A 272 -10.33 -36.61 22.82
N ASN A 273 -9.15 -36.53 22.19
CA ASN A 273 -8.83 -37.18 20.92
C ASN A 273 -9.84 -36.86 19.80
N VAL A 274 -10.03 -35.56 19.55
CA VAL A 274 -10.95 -35.03 18.52
C VAL A 274 -10.21 -34.19 17.50
N SER A 275 -10.76 -34.08 16.29
CA SER A 275 -10.12 -33.37 15.18
C SER A 275 -10.21 -31.85 15.36
N LEU A 276 -9.16 -31.14 14.92
CA LEU A 276 -9.10 -29.68 14.82
C LEU A 276 -9.39 -29.17 13.40
N VAL A 277 -9.86 -30.03 12.50
CA VAL A 277 -10.17 -29.66 11.12
C VAL A 277 -11.59 -29.11 11.05
N ASN A 278 -11.73 -27.90 10.51
CA ASN A 278 -13.02 -27.24 10.26
C ASN A 278 -12.93 -26.34 9.02
N ILE A 279 -14.02 -25.68 8.64
CA ILE A 279 -13.96 -24.55 7.73
C ILE A 279 -13.21 -23.39 8.39
N ALA A 280 -12.61 -22.49 7.60
CA ALA A 280 -11.94 -21.31 8.15
C ALA A 280 -12.94 -20.27 8.70
N GLY A 281 -14.09 -20.16 8.05
CA GLY A 281 -15.17 -19.25 8.39
C GLY A 281 -15.02 -17.86 7.77
N HIS A 282 -16.09 -17.09 7.91
CA HIS A 282 -16.31 -15.75 7.40
C HIS A 282 -15.26 -14.78 7.92
N ASP A 283 -15.01 -14.78 9.23
CA ASP A 283 -14.04 -13.88 9.84
C ASP A 283 -12.63 -14.04 9.25
N GLN A 284 -12.23 -15.28 8.94
CA GLN A 284 -10.93 -15.57 8.33
C GLN A 284 -10.92 -15.25 6.82
N LEU A 285 -12.03 -15.43 6.11
CA LEU A 285 -12.15 -15.05 4.68
C LEU A 285 -11.97 -13.55 4.49
N HIS A 286 -12.45 -12.76 5.44
CA HIS A 286 -12.42 -11.30 5.41
C HIS A 286 -11.25 -10.69 6.19
N ALA A 287 -10.28 -11.51 6.61
CA ALA A 287 -9.07 -11.05 7.30
C ALA A 287 -8.20 -10.18 6.38
N VAL A 288 -7.71 -9.06 6.93
CA VAL A 288 -6.86 -8.11 6.20
C VAL A 288 -5.45 -8.68 6.03
N GLN A 289 -4.97 -8.73 4.78
CA GLN A 289 -3.60 -9.14 4.46
C GLN A 289 -2.78 -7.93 4.03
N THR A 290 -1.74 -7.60 4.80
CA THR A 290 -0.90 -6.44 4.50
C THR A 290 0.49 -6.88 4.02
N PHE A 291 0.89 -6.37 2.87
CA PHE A 291 2.20 -6.57 2.27
C PHE A 291 3.02 -5.29 2.36
N GLN A 292 4.34 -5.44 2.52
CA GLN A 292 5.27 -4.32 2.55
C GLN A 292 6.44 -4.55 1.59
N ASP A 293 6.67 -3.62 0.67
CA ASP A 293 7.66 -3.70 -0.42
C ASP A 293 8.43 -2.38 -0.61
N GLY A 294 9.49 -2.40 -1.41
CA GLY A 294 10.33 -1.24 -1.74
C GLY A 294 11.43 -0.91 -0.73
N PHE A 295 11.93 0.32 -0.78
CA PHE A 295 12.99 0.79 0.12
C PHE A 295 12.52 0.89 1.56
N ILE A 296 13.48 0.86 2.49
CA ILE A 296 13.21 1.14 3.89
C ILE A 296 12.78 2.59 4.11
N ASP A 297 11.68 2.71 4.84
CA ASP A 297 11.06 3.89 5.39
C ASP A 297 11.82 4.38 6.65
N VAL A 298 11.61 5.62 7.06
CA VAL A 298 12.05 6.21 8.34
C VAL A 298 11.63 5.36 9.54
N SER A 299 10.54 4.60 9.45
CA SER A 299 10.10 3.65 10.48
C SER A 299 10.97 2.40 10.61
N GLY A 300 11.87 2.14 9.65
CA GLY A 300 12.65 0.90 9.56
C GLY A 300 11.94 -0.25 8.84
N LEU A 301 10.67 -0.07 8.46
CA LEU A 301 9.91 -1.02 7.63
C LEU A 301 10.01 -0.66 6.15
N ARG A 302 9.54 -1.53 5.25
CA ARG A 302 9.49 -1.19 3.83
C ARG A 302 8.36 -0.18 3.54
N SER A 303 8.64 0.75 2.64
CA SER A 303 7.84 1.97 2.40
C SER A 303 6.52 1.73 1.68
N GLY A 304 6.48 0.88 0.67
CA GLY A 304 5.22 0.55 0.00
C GLY A 304 4.41 -0.38 0.87
N SER A 305 3.18 -0.01 1.23
CA SER A 305 2.26 -0.90 1.92
C SER A 305 1.02 -1.15 1.06
N LEU A 306 0.61 -2.42 0.98
CA LEU A 306 -0.59 -2.83 0.26
C LEU A 306 -1.41 -3.74 1.16
N GLY A 307 -2.59 -3.26 1.56
CA GLY A 307 -3.60 -4.05 2.24
C GLY A 307 -4.60 -4.63 1.25
N TYR A 308 -4.85 -5.92 1.32
CA TYR A 308 -5.98 -6.60 0.68
C TYR A 308 -6.99 -7.02 1.72
N GLN A 309 -8.26 -6.80 1.44
CA GLN A 309 -9.36 -7.31 2.24
C GLN A 309 -10.53 -7.67 1.31
N ILE A 310 -11.03 -8.90 1.41
CA ILE A 310 -12.34 -9.21 0.88
C ILE A 310 -13.35 -8.65 1.87
N SER A 311 -14.42 -8.01 1.41
CA SER A 311 -15.51 -7.50 2.25
C SER A 311 -16.85 -7.94 1.67
N GLY A 312 -17.79 -8.36 2.50
CA GLY A 312 -19.13 -8.79 2.07
C GLY A 312 -19.98 -9.20 3.28
N PRO A 313 -21.29 -9.42 3.09
CA PRO A 313 -22.15 -9.95 4.14
C PRO A 313 -21.78 -11.39 4.48
N ASN A 314 -22.10 -11.85 5.70
CA ASN A 314 -21.98 -13.27 6.05
C ASN A 314 -23.06 -14.08 5.32
N PRO A 315 -22.71 -14.91 4.33
CA PRO A 315 -23.70 -15.62 3.53
C PRO A 315 -24.36 -16.76 4.32
N PHE A 316 -23.73 -17.22 5.40
CA PHE A 316 -24.31 -18.22 6.30
C PHE A 316 -25.49 -17.67 7.11
N ALA A 317 -25.68 -16.36 7.14
CA ALA A 317 -26.85 -15.73 7.75
C ALA A 317 -28.16 -16.33 7.19
N VAL A 318 -28.23 -16.66 5.89
CA VAL A 318 -29.44 -17.23 5.29
C VAL A 318 -29.81 -18.60 5.89
N LEU A 319 -28.84 -19.37 6.35
CA LEU A 319 -29.07 -20.66 7.01
C LEU A 319 -29.47 -20.50 8.50
N THR A 320 -29.07 -19.40 9.13
CA THR A 320 -29.23 -19.17 10.58
C THR A 320 -30.35 -18.20 10.95
N THR A 321 -30.84 -17.35 10.03
CA THR A 321 -31.83 -16.28 10.29
C THR A 321 -33.16 -16.79 10.90
N ALA A 322 -33.46 -18.09 10.81
CA ALA A 322 -34.64 -18.71 11.41
C ALA A 322 -34.34 -19.94 12.28
N SER A 323 -33.10 -20.09 12.77
CA SER A 323 -32.62 -21.35 13.38
C SER A 323 -32.94 -22.55 12.49
N GLY A 324 -32.46 -22.43 11.26
CA GLY A 324 -32.66 -23.40 10.21
C GLY A 324 -31.67 -24.53 10.28
N HIS A 325 -30.39 -24.18 10.27
CA HIS A 325 -29.34 -25.17 10.25
C HIS A 325 -29.31 -25.97 11.55
N MET A 326 -29.53 -27.28 11.48
CA MET A 326 -29.49 -28.22 12.60
C MET A 326 -28.03 -28.51 12.99
N ASP A 327 -27.36 -27.48 13.49
CA ASP A 327 -25.97 -27.53 13.95
C ASP A 327 -25.84 -28.02 15.39
N THR A 328 -24.59 -28.01 15.84
CA THR A 328 -24.13 -28.43 17.15
C THR A 328 -24.78 -27.69 18.33
N LEU A 329 -25.34 -26.49 18.11
CA LEU A 329 -26.01 -25.72 19.16
C LEU A 329 -27.53 -25.80 19.07
N LEU A 330 -28.09 -25.77 17.86
CA LEU A 330 -29.54 -25.83 17.67
C LEU A 330 -30.13 -27.17 18.10
N ALA A 331 -29.49 -28.29 17.77
CA ALA A 331 -30.04 -29.62 18.06
C ALA A 331 -30.25 -29.87 19.58
N PRO A 332 -29.27 -29.63 20.47
CA PRO A 332 -29.48 -29.69 21.92
C PRO A 332 -30.46 -28.64 22.44
N ARG A 333 -30.51 -27.45 21.82
CA ARG A 333 -31.41 -26.37 22.24
C ARG A 333 -32.89 -26.77 22.09
N GLU A 334 -33.24 -27.51 21.05
CA GLU A 334 -34.60 -28.05 20.85
C GLU A 334 -35.05 -28.94 22.02
N THR A 335 -34.13 -29.65 22.68
CA THR A 335 -34.43 -30.45 23.87
C THR A 335 -34.90 -29.57 25.03
N VAL A 336 -34.26 -28.42 25.24
CA VAL A 336 -34.66 -27.45 26.26
C VAL A 336 -36.03 -26.86 25.93
N TRP A 337 -36.23 -26.46 24.69
CA TRP A 337 -37.52 -25.92 24.24
C TRP A 337 -38.66 -26.90 24.47
N TRP A 338 -38.46 -28.16 24.08
CA TRP A 338 -39.41 -29.22 24.34
C TRP A 338 -39.71 -29.39 25.84
N CYS A 339 -38.66 -29.54 26.65
CA CYS A 339 -38.80 -29.80 28.08
C CYS A 339 -39.43 -28.65 28.87
N THR A 340 -39.35 -27.42 28.36
CA THR A 340 -39.79 -26.22 29.08
C THR A 340 -41.14 -25.69 28.61
N ILE A 341 -41.50 -25.94 27.35
CA ILE A 341 -42.73 -25.41 26.75
C ILE A 341 -43.80 -26.51 26.60
N GLN A 342 -43.39 -27.73 26.24
CA GLN A 342 -44.31 -28.76 25.75
C GLN A 342 -44.45 -29.96 26.70
N TYR A 343 -43.41 -30.27 27.45
CA TYR A 343 -43.43 -31.42 28.35
C TYR A 343 -44.41 -31.21 29.51
N MET A 344 -45.33 -32.16 29.64
CA MET A 344 -46.23 -32.30 30.78
C MET A 344 -45.95 -33.65 31.42
N ASP A 345 -45.69 -33.67 32.72
CA ASP A 345 -45.49 -34.91 33.45
C ASP A 345 -46.76 -35.76 33.32
N PRO A 346 -46.69 -36.99 32.75
CA PRO A 346 -47.85 -37.83 32.55
C PRO A 346 -48.50 -38.29 33.86
N VAL A 347 -47.78 -38.21 34.99
CA VAL A 347 -48.31 -38.59 36.31
C VAL A 347 -49.06 -37.43 36.95
N THR A 348 -48.45 -36.23 36.99
CA THR A 348 -49.04 -35.07 37.69
C THR A 348 -49.85 -34.13 36.80
N GLY A 349 -49.72 -34.23 35.47
CA GLY A 349 -50.36 -33.33 34.52
C GLY A 349 -49.86 -31.89 34.60
N LYS A 350 -48.61 -31.67 35.07
CA LYS A 350 -47.99 -30.35 35.22
C LYS A 350 -46.65 -30.28 34.49
N ALA A 351 -46.23 -29.08 34.12
CA ALA A 351 -44.90 -28.85 33.57
C ALA A 351 -43.83 -29.18 34.63
N ASN A 352 -42.81 -29.94 34.23
CA ASN A 352 -41.67 -30.30 35.09
C ASN A 352 -40.40 -30.49 34.25
N ALA A 353 -39.62 -29.41 34.10
CA ALA A 353 -38.43 -29.42 33.27
C ALA A 353 -37.36 -30.39 33.79
N THR A 354 -37.17 -30.48 35.11
CA THR A 354 -36.20 -31.40 35.74
C THR A 354 -36.50 -32.84 35.36
N GLN A 355 -37.73 -33.31 35.58
CA GLN A 355 -38.14 -34.66 35.22
C GLN A 355 -38.05 -34.92 33.70
N CYS A 356 -38.32 -33.91 32.88
CA CYS A 356 -38.13 -34.02 31.44
C CYS A 356 -36.65 -34.26 31.08
N PHE A 357 -35.74 -33.41 31.56
CA PHE A 357 -34.30 -33.57 31.32
C PHE A 357 -33.79 -34.92 31.84
N GLU A 358 -34.35 -35.41 32.95
CA GLU A 358 -34.05 -36.74 33.47
C GLU A 358 -34.54 -37.90 32.60
N LYS A 359 -35.57 -37.69 31.78
CA LYS A 359 -36.14 -38.75 30.96
C LYS A 359 -35.58 -38.75 29.55
N VAL A 360 -35.39 -37.57 28.95
CA VAL A 360 -35.14 -37.45 27.51
C VAL A 360 -33.90 -36.63 27.18
N GLY A 361 -33.20 -36.06 28.17
CA GLY A 361 -32.09 -35.14 27.96
C GLY A 361 -30.93 -35.70 27.12
N SER A 362 -30.73 -37.03 27.15
CA SER A 362 -29.66 -37.74 26.42
C SER A 362 -30.05 -38.21 25.02
N THR A 363 -31.35 -38.37 24.74
CA THR A 363 -31.85 -39.01 23.52
C THR A 363 -32.54 -38.04 22.59
N LEU A 364 -33.17 -36.98 23.11
CA LEU A 364 -34.10 -36.16 22.32
C LEU A 364 -33.43 -35.42 21.15
N ALA A 365 -32.27 -34.78 21.34
CA ALA A 365 -31.58 -34.11 20.23
C ALA A 365 -31.26 -35.07 19.07
N ASN A 366 -30.83 -36.29 19.38
CA ASN A 366 -30.54 -37.35 18.41
C ASN A 366 -31.79 -37.79 17.62
N PHE A 367 -32.96 -37.81 18.27
CA PHE A 367 -34.24 -38.02 17.59
C PHE A 367 -34.70 -36.80 16.79
N PHE A 368 -34.44 -35.56 17.26
CA PHE A 368 -34.76 -34.36 16.49
C PHE A 368 -33.99 -34.30 15.18
N VAL A 369 -32.69 -34.57 15.19
CA VAL A 369 -31.91 -34.65 13.95
C VAL A 369 -32.42 -35.79 13.07
N GLY A 370 -32.75 -36.94 13.65
CA GLY A 370 -33.37 -38.07 12.93
C GLY A 370 -34.74 -37.75 12.33
N LYS A 371 -35.55 -36.87 12.93
CA LYS A 371 -36.82 -36.39 12.35
C LYS A 371 -36.58 -35.62 11.05
N TYR A 372 -35.58 -34.74 11.03
CA TYR A 372 -35.27 -33.89 9.89
C TYR A 372 -34.58 -34.62 8.73
N LEU A 373 -34.37 -35.93 8.83
CA LEU A 373 -34.04 -36.82 7.70
C LEU A 373 -35.25 -37.15 6.82
N THR A 374 -36.46 -37.06 7.37
CA THR A 374 -37.72 -37.42 6.68
C THR A 374 -38.76 -36.30 6.74
N SER A 375 -38.39 -35.16 7.31
CA SER A 375 -39.22 -33.97 7.39
C SER A 375 -38.39 -32.77 6.97
N SER A 376 -38.83 -32.08 5.92
CA SER A 376 -38.26 -30.79 5.51
C SER A 376 -39.12 -29.66 6.08
N ALA A 377 -38.53 -28.80 6.90
CA ALA A 377 -39.20 -27.65 7.51
C ALA A 377 -38.47 -26.35 7.14
N GLY A 378 -38.37 -26.08 5.85
CA GLY A 378 -37.66 -24.91 5.30
C GLY A 378 -36.15 -25.10 5.42
N THR A 379 -35.51 -24.32 6.26
CA THR A 379 -34.05 -24.39 6.48
C THR A 379 -33.65 -25.50 7.46
N ARG A 380 -34.62 -26.13 8.16
CA ARG A 380 -34.42 -27.30 9.02
C ARG A 380 -34.57 -28.59 8.21
N TYR A 381 -33.44 -29.15 7.82
CA TYR A 381 -33.34 -30.42 7.11
C TYR A 381 -31.98 -31.06 7.36
N ILE A 382 -31.89 -32.34 7.02
CA ILE A 382 -30.62 -33.06 6.89
C ILE A 382 -30.48 -33.52 5.44
N ASP A 383 -29.26 -33.38 4.90
CA ASP A 383 -28.87 -33.93 3.60
C ASP A 383 -28.98 -35.46 3.67
N ASN A 384 -29.89 -36.05 2.89
CA ASN A 384 -30.09 -37.49 2.89
C ASN A 384 -28.83 -38.23 2.42
N GLY A 385 -28.15 -37.72 1.39
CA GLY A 385 -26.87 -38.26 0.91
C GLY A 385 -25.70 -38.16 1.90
N ALA A 386 -25.82 -37.39 2.98
CA ALA A 386 -24.81 -37.34 4.04
C ALA A 386 -24.98 -38.45 5.09
N MET A 387 -25.98 -39.33 4.96
CA MET A 387 -26.36 -40.30 5.97
C MET A 387 -26.40 -41.72 5.41
N VAL A 388 -25.98 -42.67 6.23
CA VAL A 388 -26.07 -44.11 5.95
C VAL A 388 -27.07 -44.72 6.91
N GLN A 389 -28.06 -45.44 6.38
CA GLN A 389 -29.03 -46.14 7.20
C GLN A 389 -28.37 -47.33 7.90
N GLY A 390 -28.52 -47.40 9.22
CA GLY A 390 -28.05 -48.49 10.06
C GLY A 390 -29.14 -49.52 10.37
N GLY A 391 -28.94 -50.24 11.46
CA GLY A 391 -29.86 -51.28 11.92
C GLY A 391 -31.18 -50.75 12.49
N LYS A 392 -32.23 -51.57 12.39
CA LYS A 392 -33.51 -51.33 13.07
C LYS A 392 -33.49 -52.03 14.43
N THR A 393 -33.79 -51.29 15.50
CA THR A 393 -33.90 -51.81 16.87
C THR A 393 -35.33 -51.60 17.36
N GLY A 394 -36.15 -52.65 17.32
CA GLY A 394 -37.57 -52.54 17.61
C GLY A 394 -38.30 -51.66 16.57
N ALA A 395 -38.96 -50.60 17.02
CA ALA A 395 -39.67 -49.62 16.20
C ALA A 395 -38.75 -48.53 15.62
N VAL A 396 -37.53 -48.36 16.15
CA VAL A 396 -36.63 -47.25 15.78
C VAL A 396 -35.51 -47.68 14.84
N THR A 397 -35.09 -46.79 13.95
CA THR A 397 -34.05 -46.99 12.94
C THR A 397 -32.89 -46.02 13.19
N SER A 398 -31.67 -46.55 13.29
CA SER A 398 -30.46 -45.72 13.41
C SER A 398 -30.00 -45.23 12.04
N TYR A 399 -29.44 -44.03 11.98
CA TYR A 399 -28.66 -43.51 10.85
C TYR A 399 -27.31 -43.01 11.36
N THR A 400 -26.27 -43.08 10.54
CA THR A 400 -24.93 -42.57 10.87
C THR A 400 -24.41 -41.63 9.79
N TYR A 401 -23.63 -40.63 10.17
CA TYR A 401 -22.96 -39.75 9.22
C TYR A 401 -22.05 -40.54 8.28
N SER A 402 -22.16 -40.27 6.99
CA SER A 402 -21.22 -40.79 6.00
C SER A 402 -19.85 -40.12 6.21
N PRO A 403 -18.74 -40.87 6.25
CA PRO A 403 -17.40 -40.29 6.32
C PRO A 403 -17.16 -39.39 5.11
N ARG A 404 -16.83 -38.12 5.35
CA ARG A 404 -16.42 -37.20 4.28
C ARG A 404 -14.91 -37.20 4.14
N HIS A 405 -14.43 -37.42 2.92
CA HIS A 405 -13.02 -37.30 2.62
C HIS A 405 -12.65 -35.84 2.36
N VAL A 406 -11.70 -35.31 3.14
CA VAL A 406 -11.14 -33.97 2.94
C VAL A 406 -9.78 -34.13 2.25
N LEU A 407 -9.66 -33.52 1.07
CA LEU A 407 -8.39 -33.51 0.33
C LEU A 407 -7.54 -32.28 0.67
N PRO A 408 -6.22 -32.45 0.89
CA PRO A 408 -5.27 -31.34 0.95
C PRO A 408 -5.29 -30.52 -0.35
N LEU A 409 -4.98 -29.23 -0.28
CA LEU A 409 -5.02 -28.33 -1.45
C LEU A 409 -4.13 -28.77 -2.60
N LYS A 410 -2.92 -29.26 -2.31
CA LYS A 410 -1.98 -29.77 -3.32
C LYS A 410 -2.52 -30.94 -4.15
N ASP A 411 -3.47 -31.69 -3.60
CA ASP A 411 -4.03 -32.89 -4.22
C ASP A 411 -5.34 -32.58 -4.96
N VAL A 412 -5.86 -31.35 -4.83
CA VAL A 412 -7.03 -30.89 -5.58
C VAL A 412 -6.65 -30.70 -7.04
N ARG A 413 -7.26 -31.51 -7.91
CA ARG A 413 -7.05 -31.40 -9.34
C ARG A 413 -7.92 -30.30 -9.94
N SER A 414 -7.41 -29.67 -10.99
CA SER A 414 -8.13 -28.59 -11.67
C SER A 414 -8.00 -28.67 -13.19
N VAL A 415 -9.04 -28.23 -13.88
CA VAL A 415 -9.06 -27.99 -15.33
C VAL A 415 -8.15 -26.79 -15.63
N ALA A 416 -7.21 -26.98 -16.56
CA ALA A 416 -6.15 -26.00 -16.80
C ALA A 416 -6.62 -24.72 -17.49
N VAL A 417 -7.70 -24.78 -18.30
CA VAL A 417 -8.12 -23.66 -19.16
C VAL A 417 -9.65 -23.53 -19.16
N PRO A 418 -10.21 -22.33 -18.95
CA PRO A 418 -11.63 -22.10 -19.16
C PRO A 418 -11.99 -22.25 -20.64
N GLY A 419 -13.08 -22.95 -20.93
CA GLY A 419 -13.65 -23.06 -22.26
C GLY A 419 -14.55 -21.87 -22.63
N ASN A 420 -14.83 -21.75 -23.93
CA ASN A 420 -15.78 -20.79 -24.48
C ASN A 420 -17.12 -21.48 -24.82
N LEU A 421 -18.08 -20.71 -25.34
CA LEU A 421 -19.38 -21.25 -25.75
C LEU A 421 -19.28 -22.36 -26.81
N THR A 422 -18.30 -22.29 -27.71
CA THR A 422 -18.05 -23.33 -28.72
C THR A 422 -17.58 -24.62 -28.05
N ALA A 423 -16.65 -24.52 -27.09
CA ALA A 423 -16.20 -25.65 -26.30
C ALA A 423 -17.38 -26.24 -25.51
N TRP A 424 -18.23 -25.41 -24.91
CA TRP A 424 -19.41 -25.86 -24.17
C TRP A 424 -20.37 -26.69 -25.05
N LYS A 425 -20.66 -26.20 -26.27
CA LYS A 425 -21.47 -26.96 -27.24
C LYS A 425 -20.81 -28.28 -27.62
N ALA A 426 -19.49 -28.29 -27.85
CA ALA A 426 -18.75 -29.50 -28.15
C ALA A 426 -18.75 -30.50 -26.98
N LEU A 427 -18.67 -30.01 -25.74
CA LEU A 427 -18.74 -30.83 -24.53
C LEU A 427 -20.09 -31.52 -24.40
N VAL A 428 -21.18 -30.81 -24.62
CA VAL A 428 -22.53 -31.37 -24.62
C VAL A 428 -22.64 -32.51 -25.64
N VAL A 429 -22.17 -32.28 -26.88
CA VAL A 429 -22.20 -33.30 -27.94
C VAL A 429 -21.33 -34.50 -27.56
N ALA A 430 -20.14 -34.27 -27.00
CA ALA A 430 -19.24 -35.31 -26.53
C ALA A 430 -19.86 -36.10 -25.35
N LEU A 431 -20.57 -35.42 -24.46
CA LEU A 431 -21.25 -36.01 -23.32
C LEU A 431 -22.39 -36.92 -23.79
N ILE A 432 -23.24 -36.45 -24.72
CA ILE A 432 -24.30 -37.28 -25.32
C ILE A 432 -23.67 -38.52 -25.97
N ALA A 433 -22.66 -38.33 -26.83
CA ALA A 433 -21.96 -39.41 -27.51
C ALA A 433 -21.35 -40.45 -26.53
N ASN A 434 -20.77 -39.98 -25.43
CA ASN A 434 -20.21 -40.83 -24.39
C ASN A 434 -21.30 -41.66 -23.69
N ILE A 435 -22.43 -41.04 -23.37
CA ILE A 435 -23.54 -41.69 -22.65
C ILE A 435 -24.26 -42.71 -23.55
N THR A 436 -24.53 -42.36 -24.81
CA THR A 436 -25.22 -43.24 -25.75
C THR A 436 -24.29 -44.26 -26.42
N SER A 437 -22.97 -44.14 -26.22
CA SER A 437 -21.95 -44.90 -26.95
C SER A 437 -22.10 -44.77 -28.48
N THR A 438 -22.47 -43.58 -28.97
CA THR A 438 -22.61 -43.27 -30.39
C THR A 438 -21.60 -42.21 -30.85
N PRO A 439 -21.32 -42.07 -32.16
CA PRO A 439 -20.48 -40.98 -32.65
C PRO A 439 -21.04 -39.59 -32.28
N PRO A 440 -20.17 -38.58 -32.07
CA PRO A 440 -20.58 -37.18 -31.87
C PRO A 440 -21.42 -36.66 -33.03
N ASP A 441 -22.63 -36.15 -32.74
CA ASP A 441 -23.51 -35.51 -33.72
C ASP A 441 -23.73 -34.04 -33.34
N ALA A 442 -23.13 -33.14 -34.11
CA ALA A 442 -23.20 -31.70 -33.90
C ALA A 442 -24.58 -31.10 -34.20
N SER A 443 -25.50 -31.88 -34.78
CA SER A 443 -26.88 -31.47 -35.03
C SER A 443 -27.79 -31.62 -33.81
N ASN A 444 -27.32 -32.30 -32.75
CA ASN A 444 -28.03 -32.41 -31.49
C ASN A 444 -28.00 -31.08 -30.72
N ALA A 445 -29.18 -30.62 -30.30
CA ALA A 445 -29.36 -29.44 -29.47
C ALA A 445 -29.76 -29.85 -28.04
N LEU A 446 -29.01 -29.38 -27.04
CA LEU A 446 -29.37 -29.56 -25.63
C LEU A 446 -30.65 -28.79 -25.30
N GLU A 447 -31.59 -29.48 -24.68
CA GLU A 447 -32.81 -28.88 -24.16
C GLU A 447 -32.74 -28.67 -22.65
N GLU A 448 -32.20 -29.65 -21.91
CA GLU A 448 -31.97 -29.55 -20.47
C GLU A 448 -30.88 -30.52 -20.02
N MET A 449 -30.06 -30.07 -19.08
CA MET A 449 -29.11 -30.92 -18.35
C MET A 449 -29.47 -30.92 -16.86
N CYS A 450 -29.91 -32.06 -16.35
CA CYS A 450 -30.30 -32.23 -14.96
C CYS A 450 -29.21 -33.05 -14.22
N PHE A 451 -28.57 -32.47 -13.22
CA PHE A 451 -27.66 -33.16 -12.31
C PHE A 451 -28.47 -33.71 -11.13
N VAL A 452 -28.49 -35.03 -10.99
CA VAL A 452 -29.42 -35.76 -10.13
C VAL A 452 -28.68 -36.43 -8.97
N GLY A 453 -28.84 -35.87 -7.78
CA GLY A 453 -28.46 -36.49 -6.51
C GLY A 453 -29.60 -37.28 -5.88
N ASP A 454 -29.27 -38.30 -5.09
CA ASP A 454 -30.22 -39.09 -4.30
C ASP A 454 -31.42 -39.64 -5.11
N ASP A 455 -31.20 -40.02 -6.38
CA ASP A 455 -32.21 -40.51 -7.32
C ASP A 455 -33.42 -39.58 -7.54
N CYS A 456 -33.26 -38.27 -7.32
CA CYS A 456 -34.30 -37.27 -7.48
C CYS A 456 -34.59 -36.88 -8.94
N PHE A 457 -34.90 -37.86 -9.79
CA PHE A 457 -35.26 -37.66 -11.20
C PHE A 457 -36.61 -36.97 -11.39
N SER A 458 -37.54 -37.18 -10.46
CA SER A 458 -38.93 -36.68 -10.56
C SER A 458 -39.03 -35.16 -10.52
N THR A 459 -37.99 -34.47 -10.04
CA THR A 459 -37.95 -33.01 -9.88
C THR A 459 -37.10 -32.31 -10.94
N CYS A 460 -36.61 -33.04 -11.95
CA CYS A 460 -36.05 -32.40 -13.15
C CYS A 460 -37.16 -31.62 -13.88
N LEU A 461 -36.83 -30.43 -14.38
CA LEU A 461 -37.83 -29.48 -14.91
C LEU A 461 -38.32 -29.83 -16.33
N ASN A 462 -37.86 -30.98 -16.86
CA ASN A 462 -38.15 -31.60 -18.15
C ASN A 462 -38.81 -30.66 -19.17
N ALA A 463 -37.96 -30.01 -19.97
CA ALA A 463 -38.30 -29.23 -21.19
C ALA A 463 -38.74 -27.76 -21.01
N SER A 464 -38.56 -27.15 -19.84
CA SER A 464 -38.83 -25.70 -19.65
C SER A 464 -37.58 -24.80 -19.65
N ALA A 465 -36.36 -25.38 -19.67
CA ALA A 465 -35.11 -24.66 -19.37
C ALA A 465 -34.32 -24.10 -20.57
N SER A 466 -34.74 -24.33 -21.83
CA SER A 466 -34.09 -23.79 -23.05
C SER A 466 -32.55 -23.93 -23.07
N GLY A 467 -32.03 -25.10 -22.74
CA GLY A 467 -30.58 -25.38 -22.65
C GLY A 467 -29.96 -25.10 -21.27
N GLY A 468 -30.79 -24.85 -20.25
CA GLY A 468 -30.38 -24.61 -18.86
C GLY A 468 -29.96 -25.88 -18.11
N THR A 469 -29.32 -25.66 -16.96
CA THR A 469 -28.87 -26.70 -16.04
C THR A 469 -29.75 -26.71 -14.79
N THR A 470 -30.19 -27.89 -14.37
CA THR A 470 -31.02 -28.11 -13.17
C THR A 470 -30.24 -28.98 -12.19
N LEU A 471 -30.28 -28.63 -10.91
CA LEU A 471 -29.65 -29.35 -9.81
C LEU A 471 -30.76 -29.99 -8.96
N THR A 472 -30.77 -31.30 -8.82
CA THR A 472 -31.73 -32.02 -7.95
C THR A 472 -31.01 -32.85 -6.90
N TYR A 473 -31.59 -32.91 -5.71
CA TYR A 473 -31.03 -33.62 -4.54
C TYR A 473 -32.11 -33.80 -3.48
N MET A 474 -31.88 -34.65 -2.47
CA MET A 474 -32.86 -34.90 -1.43
C MET A 474 -32.53 -34.16 -0.12
N ARG A 475 -33.52 -33.44 0.41
CA ARG A 475 -33.47 -32.78 1.73
C ARG A 475 -34.64 -33.22 2.58
N GLY A 476 -34.38 -33.74 3.77
CA GLY A 476 -35.43 -34.18 4.69
C GLY A 476 -36.41 -35.17 4.06
N GLY A 477 -35.92 -36.10 3.23
CA GLY A 477 -36.71 -37.15 2.58
C GLY A 477 -37.54 -36.68 1.39
N SER A 478 -37.41 -35.41 0.99
CA SER A 478 -38.10 -34.83 -0.16
C SER A 478 -37.10 -34.45 -1.24
N CYS A 479 -37.41 -34.77 -2.49
CA CYS A 479 -36.63 -34.30 -3.63
C CYS A 479 -36.85 -32.79 -3.84
N VAL A 480 -35.75 -32.05 -3.92
CA VAL A 480 -35.70 -30.61 -4.14
C VAL A 480 -34.99 -30.34 -5.46
N THR A 481 -35.35 -29.24 -6.10
CA THR A 481 -34.78 -28.79 -7.37
C THR A 481 -34.36 -27.33 -7.28
N SER A 482 -33.24 -26.99 -7.91
CA SER A 482 -32.74 -25.63 -8.08
C SER A 482 -32.28 -25.44 -9.52
N VAL A 483 -32.66 -24.32 -10.12
CA VAL A 483 -32.09 -23.91 -11.41
C VAL A 483 -30.68 -23.37 -11.17
N ASP A 484 -29.72 -23.80 -11.99
CA ASP A 484 -28.38 -23.23 -11.95
C ASP A 484 -28.39 -21.82 -12.56
N THR A 485 -28.34 -20.82 -11.67
CA THR A 485 -28.24 -19.40 -12.02
C THR A 485 -26.79 -18.89 -12.01
N ILE A 486 -25.84 -19.74 -11.61
CA ILE A 486 -24.44 -19.35 -11.37
C ILE A 486 -23.63 -19.53 -12.64
N SER A 487 -23.77 -20.68 -13.32
CA SER A 487 -23.12 -20.90 -14.61
C SER A 487 -23.76 -20.06 -15.72
N HIS A 488 -25.04 -19.71 -15.54
CA HIS A 488 -25.82 -18.97 -16.52
C HIS A 488 -25.34 -17.51 -16.64
N GLY A 489 -24.85 -17.13 -17.81
CA GLY A 489 -24.36 -15.77 -18.08
C GLY A 489 -22.86 -15.56 -17.86
N LEU A 490 -22.13 -16.58 -17.38
CA LEU A 490 -20.66 -16.53 -17.36
C LEU A 490 -20.11 -16.63 -18.79
N THR A 491 -19.18 -15.74 -19.13
CA THR A 491 -18.52 -15.71 -20.44
C THR A 491 -17.57 -16.88 -20.66
N ASP A 492 -17.10 -17.49 -19.58
CA ASP A 492 -16.01 -18.44 -19.53
C ASP A 492 -16.24 -19.50 -18.43
N LEU A 493 -16.68 -20.69 -18.83
CA LEU A 493 -16.88 -21.85 -17.95
C LEU A 493 -15.73 -22.85 -18.12
N PHE A 494 -15.45 -23.69 -17.14
CA PHE A 494 -14.56 -24.83 -17.35
C PHE A 494 -15.33 -25.96 -18.03
N VAL A 495 -14.79 -26.40 -19.16
CA VAL A 495 -15.47 -27.28 -20.09
C VAL A 495 -14.65 -28.55 -20.27
N ASP A 496 -14.88 -29.52 -19.39
CA ASP A 496 -14.19 -30.82 -19.41
C ASP A 496 -15.17 -31.94 -19.04
N VAL A 497 -15.13 -33.07 -19.74
CA VAL A 497 -15.97 -34.25 -19.43
C VAL A 497 -15.65 -34.80 -18.04
N ALA A 498 -14.41 -34.63 -17.56
CA ALA A 498 -14.01 -35.04 -16.23
C ALA A 498 -14.77 -34.31 -15.11
N CYS A 499 -15.35 -33.13 -15.37
CA CYS A 499 -16.19 -32.42 -14.39
C CYS A 499 -17.45 -33.20 -14.00
N PHE A 500 -17.92 -34.14 -14.84
CA PHE A 500 -19.09 -34.95 -14.54
C PHE A 500 -18.77 -36.21 -13.72
N GLY A 501 -17.49 -36.56 -13.55
CA GLY A 501 -17.06 -37.71 -12.74
C GLY A 501 -17.65 -39.05 -13.20
N ILE A 502 -17.88 -39.23 -14.50
CA ILE A 502 -18.55 -40.42 -15.06
C ILE A 502 -17.76 -41.69 -14.68
N GLY A 503 -18.46 -42.62 -14.03
CA GLY A 503 -17.90 -43.90 -13.56
C GLY A 503 -17.25 -43.86 -12.18
N SER A 504 -17.28 -42.71 -11.48
CA SER A 504 -16.59 -42.54 -10.19
C SER A 504 -17.48 -42.21 -8.99
N GLY A 505 -18.73 -41.80 -9.22
CA GLY A 505 -19.65 -41.39 -8.14
C GLY A 505 -20.90 -42.26 -8.02
N THR A 506 -21.84 -41.81 -7.20
CA THR A 506 -23.12 -42.48 -6.90
C THR A 506 -24.34 -41.74 -7.47
N SER A 507 -24.16 -40.53 -7.97
CA SER A 507 -25.23 -39.69 -8.52
C SER A 507 -25.48 -40.01 -10.00
N SER A 508 -26.45 -39.34 -10.60
CA SER A 508 -26.77 -39.49 -12.02
C SER A 508 -26.85 -38.14 -12.73
N ILE A 509 -26.75 -38.16 -14.05
CA ILE A 509 -27.04 -37.00 -14.90
C ILE A 509 -28.10 -37.42 -15.91
N GLN A 510 -29.13 -36.61 -16.06
CA GLN A 510 -30.15 -36.78 -17.09
C GLN A 510 -30.03 -35.65 -18.11
N LEU A 511 -29.86 -36.02 -19.39
CA LEU A 511 -29.82 -35.08 -20.50
C LEU A 511 -31.06 -35.25 -21.37
N THR A 512 -31.68 -34.13 -21.70
CA THR A 512 -32.74 -34.05 -22.70
C THR A 512 -32.21 -33.26 -23.89
N TYR A 513 -32.27 -33.82 -25.10
CA TYR A 513 -31.79 -33.17 -26.32
C TYR A 513 -32.72 -33.42 -27.51
N ILE A 514 -32.64 -32.56 -28.50
CA ILE A 514 -33.43 -32.61 -29.74
C ILE A 514 -32.49 -32.81 -30.92
N THR A 515 -32.80 -33.76 -31.79
CA THR A 515 -32.09 -34.03 -33.05
C THR A 515 -32.55 -33.11 -34.17
N GLN A 516 -31.80 -33.07 -35.29
CA GLN A 516 -32.14 -32.22 -36.45
C GLN A 516 -33.55 -32.45 -37.02
N ASP A 517 -34.08 -33.67 -36.94
CA ASP A 517 -35.43 -34.04 -37.37
C ASP A 517 -36.53 -33.65 -36.36
N GLY A 518 -36.17 -32.96 -35.28
CA GLY A 518 -37.09 -32.47 -34.26
C GLY A 518 -37.52 -33.53 -33.24
N ARG A 519 -36.88 -34.71 -33.23
CA ARG A 519 -37.17 -35.75 -32.23
C ARG A 519 -36.45 -35.47 -30.91
N ARG A 520 -37.18 -35.65 -29.82
CA ARG A 520 -36.66 -35.49 -28.45
C ARG A 520 -36.16 -36.84 -27.94
N PHE A 521 -34.98 -36.82 -27.33
CA PHE A 521 -34.38 -37.95 -26.63
C PHE A 521 -34.03 -37.56 -25.21
N GLN A 522 -34.14 -38.54 -24.31
CA GLN A 522 -33.75 -38.43 -22.91
C GLN A 522 -32.79 -39.57 -22.62
N VAL A 523 -31.61 -39.24 -22.08
CA VAL A 523 -30.55 -40.20 -21.76
C VAL A 523 -30.06 -39.97 -20.35
N VAL A 524 -29.67 -41.05 -19.67
CA VAL A 524 -29.20 -41.00 -18.27
C VAL A 524 -27.81 -41.61 -18.19
N ALA A 525 -26.89 -40.87 -17.57
CA ALA A 525 -25.60 -41.37 -17.14
C ALA A 525 -25.69 -41.71 -15.65
N SER A 526 -25.49 -42.97 -15.29
CA SER A 526 -25.33 -43.38 -13.89
C SER A 526 -23.87 -43.29 -13.44
N HIS A 527 -23.65 -43.31 -12.12
CA HIS A 527 -22.32 -43.30 -11.49
C HIS A 527 -21.50 -42.03 -11.74
N THR A 528 -22.16 -40.89 -11.65
CA THR A 528 -21.57 -39.55 -11.83
C THR A 528 -21.31 -38.87 -10.49
N ALA A 529 -20.55 -37.77 -10.52
CA ALA A 529 -20.31 -36.94 -9.34
C ALA A 529 -21.60 -36.26 -8.83
N GLY A 530 -21.60 -35.86 -7.56
CA GLY A 530 -22.73 -35.14 -6.97
C GLY A 530 -23.00 -33.78 -7.66
N PRO A 531 -24.26 -33.31 -7.70
CA PRO A 531 -24.64 -32.07 -8.40
C PRO A 531 -23.79 -30.85 -8.02
N MET A 532 -23.50 -30.69 -6.72
CA MET A 532 -22.71 -29.58 -6.19
C MET A 532 -21.24 -29.65 -6.61
N ALA A 533 -20.67 -30.85 -6.70
CA ALA A 533 -19.28 -31.04 -7.13
C ALA A 533 -19.12 -30.76 -8.63
N ILE A 534 -20.10 -31.17 -9.45
CA ILE A 534 -20.13 -30.84 -10.87
C ILE A 534 -20.21 -29.31 -11.06
N LEU A 535 -21.08 -28.63 -10.32
CA LEU A 535 -21.20 -27.17 -10.37
C LEU A 535 -19.88 -26.47 -9.99
N ALA A 536 -19.24 -26.91 -8.90
CA ALA A 536 -17.94 -26.38 -8.48
C ALA A 536 -16.85 -26.59 -9.55
N CYS A 537 -16.90 -27.70 -10.30
CA CYS A 537 -15.99 -27.93 -11.43
C CYS A 537 -16.26 -26.99 -12.60
N ILE A 538 -17.52 -26.84 -13.02
CA ILE A 538 -17.88 -26.00 -14.18
C ILE A 538 -17.55 -24.53 -13.92
N VAL A 539 -17.76 -24.04 -12.70
CA VAL A 539 -17.56 -22.63 -12.35
C VAL A 539 -16.14 -22.35 -11.86
N GLY A 540 -15.59 -23.22 -11.01
CA GLY A 540 -14.29 -23.03 -10.36
C GLY A 540 -13.13 -23.79 -11.00
N GLY A 541 -13.41 -24.78 -11.85
CA GLY A 541 -12.41 -25.60 -12.53
C GLY A 541 -11.89 -26.75 -11.67
N ARG A 542 -12.42 -27.00 -10.47
CA ARG A 542 -11.96 -28.09 -9.59
C ARG A 542 -12.65 -29.39 -9.91
N PHE A 543 -11.89 -30.45 -10.17
CA PHE A 543 -12.50 -31.77 -10.40
C PHE A 543 -13.32 -32.22 -9.19
N PRO A 544 -14.36 -33.06 -9.41
CA PRO A 544 -15.27 -33.51 -8.36
C PRO A 544 -14.62 -34.59 -7.47
N ASP A 545 -13.49 -34.24 -6.86
CA ASP A 545 -12.74 -35.11 -5.94
C ASP A 545 -13.30 -35.02 -4.50
N ILE A 546 -14.24 -34.11 -4.25
CA ILE A 546 -14.86 -33.82 -2.96
C ILE A 546 -16.36 -33.61 -3.16
N ASP A 547 -17.17 -34.17 -2.27
CA ASP A 547 -18.59 -33.89 -2.18
C ASP A 547 -18.88 -32.66 -1.34
N TYR A 548 -19.81 -31.82 -1.81
CA TYR A 548 -20.25 -30.61 -1.13
C TYR A 548 -21.68 -30.76 -0.60
N PRO A 549 -21.99 -30.18 0.57
CA PRO A 549 -23.33 -30.21 1.14
C PRO A 549 -24.34 -29.46 0.26
N THR A 550 -25.61 -29.85 0.34
CA THR A 550 -26.62 -29.26 -0.55
C THR A 550 -26.87 -27.78 -0.25
N TYR A 551 -26.61 -27.30 0.97
CA TYR A 551 -26.75 -25.87 1.31
C TYR A 551 -25.83 -24.96 0.49
N LEU A 552 -24.80 -25.51 -0.17
CA LEU A 552 -23.90 -24.75 -1.03
C LEU A 552 -24.69 -23.89 -2.03
N ILE A 553 -25.74 -24.44 -2.63
CA ILE A 553 -26.55 -23.70 -3.61
C ILE A 553 -27.32 -22.54 -2.98
N ASP A 554 -27.71 -22.64 -1.72
CA ASP A 554 -28.39 -21.56 -0.98
C ASP A 554 -27.41 -20.43 -0.66
N LEU A 555 -26.13 -20.76 -0.42
CA LEU A 555 -25.07 -19.78 -0.25
C LEU A 555 -24.73 -19.09 -1.59
N LEU A 556 -24.52 -19.88 -2.65
CA LEU A 556 -24.13 -19.34 -3.96
C LEU A 556 -25.27 -18.54 -4.62
N GLY A 557 -26.53 -18.93 -4.39
CA GLY A 557 -27.72 -18.29 -4.96
C GLY A 557 -27.97 -16.85 -4.49
N GLN A 558 -27.35 -16.43 -3.39
CA GLN A 558 -27.37 -15.02 -2.94
C GLN A 558 -26.53 -14.09 -3.83
N GLY A 559 -25.70 -14.67 -4.70
CA GLY A 559 -24.61 -13.96 -5.34
C GLY A 559 -23.43 -13.77 -4.39
N THR A 560 -22.31 -13.32 -4.92
CA THR A 560 -21.09 -13.08 -4.13
C THR A 560 -21.28 -11.96 -3.11
N GLN A 561 -21.95 -10.87 -3.50
CA GLN A 561 -22.10 -9.63 -2.74
C GLN A 561 -20.79 -9.16 -2.07
N ALA A 562 -19.65 -9.53 -2.68
CA ALA A 562 -18.33 -9.36 -2.11
C ALA A 562 -17.52 -8.39 -2.98
N MET A 563 -16.68 -7.62 -2.31
CA MET A 563 -15.75 -6.68 -2.93
C MET A 563 -14.34 -6.95 -2.42
N LEU A 564 -13.34 -6.78 -3.28
CA LEU A 564 -11.94 -6.71 -2.87
C LEU A 564 -11.56 -5.26 -2.68
N VAL A 565 -11.25 -4.90 -1.44
CA VAL A 565 -10.70 -3.60 -1.06
C VAL A 565 -9.17 -3.70 -1.08
N MET A 566 -8.55 -2.83 -1.87
CA MET A 566 -7.11 -2.68 -1.97
C MET A 566 -6.71 -1.31 -1.47
N ALA A 567 -5.96 -1.25 -0.37
CA ALA A 567 -5.43 -0.01 0.19
C ALA A 567 -3.93 0.06 -0.09
N MET A 568 -3.54 0.95 -1.00
CA MET A 568 -2.15 1.21 -1.37
C MET A 568 -1.65 2.44 -0.64
N ASN A 569 -0.47 2.34 -0.05
CA ASN A 569 0.24 3.43 0.56
C ASN A 569 1.66 3.50 -0.04
N SER A 570 2.04 4.68 -0.50
CA SER A 570 3.40 5.02 -0.88
C SER A 570 4.01 5.67 0.36
N GLY A 571 4.88 4.96 1.07
CA GLY A 571 5.38 5.34 2.39
C GLY A 571 6.16 6.66 2.45
N SER A 572 7.04 6.82 3.45
CA SER A 572 7.66 8.12 3.70
C SER A 572 8.49 8.67 2.56
N GLU A 573 8.89 7.86 1.57
CA GLU A 573 9.62 8.35 0.40
C GLU A 573 8.84 9.43 -0.36
N ALA A 574 7.56 9.20 -0.67
CA ALA A 574 6.71 10.20 -1.34
C ALA A 574 6.58 11.47 -0.49
N THR A 575 6.47 11.30 0.84
CA THR A 575 6.38 12.43 1.79
C THR A 575 7.68 13.24 1.85
N VAL A 576 8.83 12.56 1.90
CA VAL A 576 10.17 13.17 1.94
C VAL A 576 10.44 13.91 0.64
N ILE A 577 10.11 13.32 -0.52
CA ILE A 577 10.29 13.97 -1.81
C ILE A 577 9.38 15.20 -1.92
N ASN A 578 8.09 15.09 -1.56
CA ASN A 578 7.16 16.22 -1.50
C ASN A 578 7.71 17.35 -0.60
N SER A 579 8.34 17.00 0.52
CA SER A 579 8.96 17.96 1.45
C SER A 579 10.20 18.63 0.84
N ILE A 580 11.06 17.89 0.14
CA ILE A 580 12.23 18.42 -0.57
C ILE A 580 11.78 19.43 -1.63
N ALA A 581 10.80 19.06 -2.45
CA ALA A 581 10.26 19.93 -3.50
C ALA A 581 9.61 21.20 -2.93
N LEU A 582 8.83 21.08 -1.85
CA LEU A 582 8.20 22.23 -1.19
C LEU A 582 9.24 23.19 -0.59
N LEU A 583 10.27 22.67 0.08
CA LEU A 583 11.36 23.48 0.65
C LEU A 583 12.18 24.18 -0.45
N SER A 584 12.45 23.47 -1.55
CA SER A 584 13.11 24.01 -2.75
C SER A 584 12.30 25.17 -3.34
N LEU A 585 11.00 24.98 -3.57
CA LEU A 585 10.09 26.00 -4.10
C LEU A 585 9.97 27.21 -3.16
N GLY A 586 9.72 26.99 -1.87
CA GLY A 586 9.67 28.05 -0.86
C GLY A 586 10.99 28.83 -0.78
N GLY A 587 12.11 28.13 -0.95
CA GLY A 587 13.43 28.73 -1.08
C GLY A 587 13.57 29.67 -2.28
N TYR A 588 13.08 29.28 -3.46
CA TYR A 588 13.10 30.16 -4.62
C TYR A 588 12.15 31.36 -4.52
N VAL A 589 11.02 31.21 -3.82
CA VAL A 589 10.16 32.35 -3.45
C VAL A 589 10.89 33.31 -2.52
N TYR A 590 11.62 32.78 -1.52
CA TYR A 590 12.47 33.59 -0.65
C TYR A 590 13.55 34.33 -1.46
N TYR A 591 14.23 33.65 -2.37
CA TYR A 591 15.22 34.25 -3.28
C TYR A 591 14.62 35.38 -4.11
N PHE A 592 13.43 35.17 -4.69
CA PHE A 592 12.69 36.19 -5.42
C PHE A 592 12.40 37.44 -4.58
N VAL A 593 11.88 37.28 -3.37
CA VAL A 593 11.56 38.40 -2.47
C VAL A 593 12.83 39.17 -2.11
N ARG A 594 13.91 38.48 -1.75
CA ARG A 594 15.19 39.13 -1.42
C ARG A 594 15.80 39.85 -2.60
N LEU A 595 15.73 39.26 -3.78
CA LEU A 595 16.18 39.88 -5.02
C LEU A 595 15.39 41.15 -5.34
N ALA A 596 14.06 41.12 -5.22
CA ALA A 596 13.21 42.28 -5.48
C ALA A 596 13.51 43.44 -4.51
N ILE A 597 13.68 43.15 -3.21
CA ILE A 597 14.07 44.15 -2.20
C ILE A 597 15.45 44.73 -2.52
N TYR A 598 16.42 43.88 -2.87
CA TYR A 598 17.77 44.31 -3.20
C TYR A 598 17.80 45.21 -4.45
N LEU A 599 17.09 44.84 -5.51
CA LEU A 599 16.97 45.67 -6.72
C LEU A 599 16.31 47.01 -6.42
N TYR A 600 15.26 47.03 -5.59
CA TYR A 600 14.62 48.28 -5.15
C TYR A 600 15.59 49.20 -4.40
N HIS A 601 16.32 48.67 -3.41
CA HIS A 601 17.33 49.44 -2.67
C HIS A 601 18.47 49.93 -3.56
N THR A 602 18.95 49.10 -4.49
CA THR A 602 20.03 49.47 -5.42
C THR A 602 19.58 50.59 -6.35
N ILE A 603 18.36 50.53 -6.88
CA ILE A 603 17.79 51.60 -7.71
C ILE A 603 17.63 52.90 -6.90
N ALA A 604 17.13 52.81 -5.66
CA ALA A 604 16.99 53.97 -4.78
C ALA A 604 18.36 54.60 -4.46
N TRP A 605 19.37 53.78 -4.19
CA TRP A 605 20.74 54.22 -3.96
C TRP A 605 21.32 54.92 -5.20
N VAL A 606 21.25 54.31 -6.40
CA VAL A 606 21.73 54.93 -7.65
C VAL A 606 21.01 56.25 -7.98
N LYS A 607 19.72 56.38 -7.62
CA LYS A 607 18.95 57.63 -7.79
C LYS A 607 19.40 58.75 -6.84
N ALA A 608 20.01 58.41 -5.71
CA ALA A 608 20.51 59.39 -4.74
C ALA A 608 21.85 60.05 -5.16
N TRP A 609 22.53 59.53 -6.20
CA TRP A 609 23.77 60.11 -6.71
C TRP A 609 23.51 61.32 -7.63
N PRO A 610 24.34 62.38 -7.60
CA PRO A 610 24.15 63.59 -8.41
C PRO A 610 24.09 63.34 -9.93
N ASP A 611 23.12 63.96 -10.62
CA ASP A 611 22.79 63.70 -12.03
C ASP A 611 23.88 64.14 -13.04
N ASN A 612 24.72 65.12 -12.71
CA ASN A 612 25.54 65.87 -13.68
C ASN A 612 27.04 65.51 -13.69
N GLY A 613 27.46 64.38 -13.09
CA GLY A 613 28.88 64.00 -12.98
C GLY A 613 29.28 62.70 -13.70
N PRO A 614 30.56 62.53 -14.11
CA PRO A 614 31.10 61.26 -14.62
C PRO A 614 30.98 60.10 -13.60
N THR A 615 30.92 60.44 -12.32
CA THR A 615 30.82 59.53 -11.17
C THR A 615 29.56 58.66 -11.19
N ARG A 616 28.38 59.22 -11.52
CA ARG A 616 27.12 58.44 -11.58
C ARG A 616 27.15 57.41 -12.71
N LYS A 617 27.77 57.75 -13.85
CA LYS A 617 27.93 56.82 -14.98
C LYS A 617 28.83 55.65 -14.61
N GLN A 618 29.91 55.89 -13.85
CA GLN A 618 30.78 54.84 -13.33
C GLN A 618 30.05 53.92 -12.33
N VAL A 619 29.22 54.49 -11.43
CA VAL A 619 28.42 53.71 -10.48
C VAL A 619 27.37 52.84 -11.19
N VAL A 620 26.64 53.41 -12.16
CA VAL A 620 25.67 52.65 -12.98
C VAL A 620 26.37 51.52 -13.73
N PHE A 621 27.55 51.80 -14.31
CA PHE A 621 28.35 50.77 -14.97
C PHE A 621 28.74 49.65 -13.99
N SER A 622 29.23 49.97 -12.79
CA SER A 622 29.58 48.98 -11.77
C SER A 622 28.41 48.12 -11.31
N VAL A 623 27.20 48.71 -11.19
CA VAL A 623 25.98 47.95 -10.87
C VAL A 623 25.61 47.00 -12.00
N VAL A 624 25.61 47.49 -13.24
CA VAL A 624 25.27 46.68 -14.43
C VAL A 624 26.31 45.59 -14.71
N ASN A 625 27.57 45.82 -14.32
CA ASN A 625 28.68 44.88 -14.44
C ASN A 625 28.73 43.84 -13.30
N SER A 626 27.89 43.99 -12.26
CA SER A 626 27.80 43.04 -11.13
C SER A 626 26.75 41.94 -11.38
N SER A 627 26.97 40.78 -10.78
CA SER A 627 26.03 39.66 -10.82
C SER A 627 25.07 39.68 -9.64
N VAL A 628 23.82 40.08 -9.88
CA VAL A 628 22.78 40.15 -8.85
C VAL A 628 22.54 38.78 -8.18
N SER A 629 22.68 37.68 -8.93
CA SER A 629 22.60 36.33 -8.36
C SER A 629 23.70 36.07 -7.33
N SER A 630 24.94 36.46 -7.65
CA SER A 630 26.09 36.31 -6.76
C SER A 630 25.92 37.15 -5.49
N VAL A 631 25.35 38.35 -5.60
CA VAL A 631 25.07 39.23 -4.45
C VAL A 631 24.12 38.55 -3.46
N ILE A 632 22.99 38.02 -3.94
CA ILE A 632 22.00 37.37 -3.05
C ILE A 632 22.57 36.07 -2.45
N TRP A 633 23.30 35.29 -3.24
CA TRP A 633 24.01 34.09 -2.76
C TRP A 633 25.10 34.41 -1.74
N GLY A 634 25.80 35.53 -1.88
CA GLY A 634 26.79 36.02 -0.93
C GLY A 634 26.16 36.47 0.39
N HIS A 635 25.20 37.40 0.34
CA HIS A 635 24.54 37.94 1.53
C HIS A 635 23.76 36.89 2.34
N TYR A 636 23.04 36.00 1.66
CA TYR A 636 22.19 34.97 2.29
C TYR A 636 22.80 33.57 2.15
N SER A 637 24.13 33.46 2.27
CA SER A 637 24.91 32.25 1.98
C SER A 637 24.38 30.97 2.63
N THR A 638 23.96 31.01 3.89
CA THR A 638 23.47 29.81 4.60
C THR A 638 22.17 29.30 4.00
N SER A 639 21.18 30.19 3.84
CA SER A 639 19.88 29.85 3.26
C SER A 639 20.02 29.41 1.80
N MET A 640 20.78 30.14 1.00
CA MET A 640 20.96 29.82 -0.43
C MET A 640 21.71 28.51 -0.65
N ARG A 641 22.67 28.15 0.22
CA ARG A 641 23.32 26.83 0.18
C ARG A 641 22.36 25.70 0.52
N CYS A 642 21.51 25.87 1.55
CA CYS A 642 20.48 24.88 1.86
C CYS A 642 19.49 24.73 0.70
N ILE A 643 18.95 25.84 0.17
CA ILE A 643 18.00 25.82 -0.94
C ILE A 643 18.61 25.16 -2.16
N GLY A 644 19.80 25.61 -2.59
CA GLY A 644 20.49 25.05 -3.75
C GLY A 644 20.83 23.57 -3.59
N PHE A 645 21.18 23.13 -2.38
CA PHE A 645 21.43 21.71 -2.09
C PHE A 645 20.15 20.88 -2.18
N MET A 646 19.04 21.35 -1.61
CA MET A 646 17.74 20.67 -1.71
C MET A 646 17.26 20.59 -3.16
N SER A 647 17.40 21.66 -3.93
CA SER A 647 17.07 21.65 -5.37
C SER A 647 17.96 20.71 -6.17
N LEU A 648 19.25 20.58 -5.81
CA LEU A 648 20.16 19.61 -6.43
C LEU A 648 19.70 18.17 -6.17
N LEU A 649 19.27 17.86 -4.95
CA LEU A 649 18.71 16.55 -4.61
C LEU A 649 17.41 16.28 -5.39
N GLU A 650 16.48 17.24 -5.38
CA GLU A 650 15.22 17.17 -6.12
C GLU A 650 15.44 16.86 -7.60
N TRP A 651 16.34 17.61 -8.24
CA TRP A 651 16.71 17.37 -9.64
C TRP A 651 17.34 16.01 -9.84
N HIS A 652 18.26 15.60 -8.96
CA HIS A 652 18.92 14.31 -9.11
C HIS A 652 17.94 13.14 -8.99
N ILE A 653 17.04 13.19 -8.01
CA ILE A 653 15.97 12.20 -7.79
C ILE A 653 15.11 12.12 -9.04
N GLY A 654 14.61 13.27 -9.52
CA GLY A 654 13.78 13.33 -10.71
C GLY A 654 14.52 12.82 -11.95
N ALA A 655 15.74 13.28 -12.21
CA ALA A 655 16.50 12.94 -13.41
C ALA A 655 16.86 11.43 -13.47
N THR A 656 17.26 10.83 -12.34
CA THR A 656 17.55 9.39 -12.25
C THR A 656 16.32 8.51 -12.02
N ASP A 657 15.14 9.09 -11.84
CA ASP A 657 13.94 8.35 -11.46
C ASP A 657 14.09 7.59 -10.12
N ASN A 658 14.95 8.08 -9.21
CA ASN A 658 15.33 7.39 -7.98
C ASN A 658 14.24 7.43 -6.90
N HIS A 659 13.17 6.66 -7.11
CA HIS A 659 12.06 6.49 -6.19
C HIS A 659 11.33 5.16 -6.43
N CYS A 660 10.45 4.79 -5.52
CA CYS A 660 9.54 3.66 -5.69
C CYS A 660 8.11 4.13 -6.00
N TYR A 661 7.36 3.31 -6.73
CA TYR A 661 5.96 3.57 -7.06
C TYR A 661 5.18 2.27 -7.27
N TRP A 662 3.85 2.36 -7.19
CA TRP A 662 2.95 1.29 -7.59
C TRP A 662 2.78 1.33 -9.11
N PRO A 663 3.19 0.30 -9.86
CA PRO A 663 3.01 0.27 -11.32
C PRO A 663 1.53 0.17 -11.67
N ALA A 664 1.13 0.63 -12.86
CA ALA A 664 -0.26 0.56 -13.33
C ALA A 664 -0.81 -0.89 -13.39
N SER A 665 0.06 -1.91 -13.42
CA SER A 665 -0.35 -3.31 -13.30
C SER A 665 -0.98 -3.67 -11.96
N VAL A 666 -0.83 -2.83 -10.92
CA VAL A 666 -1.45 -3.02 -9.60
C VAL A 666 -2.97 -3.04 -9.68
N ASP A 667 -3.56 -2.37 -10.67
CA ASP A 667 -5.01 -2.34 -10.86
C ASP A 667 -5.55 -3.68 -11.39
N ASN A 668 -4.67 -4.57 -11.86
CA ASN A 668 -5.02 -5.91 -12.27
C ASN A 668 -4.85 -6.88 -11.10
N ILE A 669 -5.96 -7.16 -10.42
CA ILE A 669 -6.04 -8.01 -9.21
C ILE A 669 -5.63 -9.48 -9.44
N THR A 670 -5.46 -9.90 -10.70
CA THR A 670 -5.01 -11.25 -11.08
C THR A 670 -3.49 -11.41 -11.00
N ILE A 671 -2.75 -10.31 -10.97
CA ILE A 671 -1.28 -10.28 -10.95
C ILE A 671 -0.81 -9.92 -9.54
N ASP A 672 0.28 -10.53 -9.10
CA ASP A 672 0.91 -10.17 -7.83
C ASP A 672 1.38 -8.71 -7.89
N ALA A 673 0.77 -7.86 -7.06
CA ALA A 673 1.18 -6.48 -6.91
C ALA A 673 2.59 -6.39 -6.29
N ALA A 674 3.39 -5.47 -6.79
CA ALA A 674 4.73 -5.19 -6.27
C ALA A 674 4.99 -3.68 -6.27
N TYR A 675 5.56 -3.17 -5.18
CA TYR A 675 6.06 -1.80 -5.13
C TYR A 675 7.46 -1.77 -5.74
N VAL A 676 7.58 -1.18 -6.93
CA VAL A 676 8.78 -1.25 -7.75
C VAL A 676 9.61 0.01 -7.55
N CYS A 677 10.92 -0.16 -7.38
CA CYS A 677 11.87 0.94 -7.26
C CYS A 677 12.72 1.02 -8.53
N THR A 678 12.80 2.21 -9.11
CA THR A 678 13.57 2.45 -10.34
C THR A 678 14.79 3.32 -10.04
N LEU A 679 15.85 3.13 -10.83
CA LEU A 679 17.04 3.98 -10.77
C LEU A 679 17.81 3.90 -12.08
N HIS A 680 17.84 5.02 -12.81
CA HIS A 680 18.48 5.16 -14.12
C HIS A 680 19.74 6.02 -13.99
N PRO A 681 20.96 5.44 -13.90
CA PRO A 681 22.17 6.22 -13.65
C PRO A 681 22.57 7.20 -14.75
N TYR A 682 22.03 7.05 -15.96
CA TYR A 682 22.24 7.97 -17.08
C TYR A 682 21.01 8.85 -17.36
N GLY A 683 20.02 8.89 -16.45
CA GLY A 683 18.77 9.61 -16.64
C GLY A 683 18.93 11.11 -16.94
N HIS A 684 20.02 11.71 -16.46
CA HIS A 684 20.42 13.10 -16.66
C HIS A 684 20.73 13.46 -18.12
N PHE A 685 20.93 12.45 -18.97
CA PHE A 685 21.20 12.58 -20.41
C PHE A 685 20.08 11.95 -21.26
N ALA A 686 18.98 11.49 -20.64
CA ALA A 686 17.95 10.72 -21.31
C ALA A 686 17.15 11.53 -22.35
N SER A 687 17.11 12.86 -22.23
CA SER A 687 16.37 13.72 -23.17
C SER A 687 16.98 15.12 -23.30
N SER A 688 16.58 15.85 -24.34
CA SER A 688 16.93 17.26 -24.52
C SER A 688 16.47 18.14 -23.36
N ALA A 689 15.33 17.82 -22.74
CA ALA A 689 14.85 18.51 -21.55
C ALA A 689 15.77 18.27 -20.34
N GLU A 690 16.27 17.05 -20.14
CA GLU A 690 17.23 16.75 -19.07
C GLU A 690 18.58 17.43 -19.29
N LEU A 691 19.02 17.58 -20.54
CA LEU A 691 20.21 18.38 -20.85
C LEU A 691 20.03 19.85 -20.47
N VAL A 692 18.87 20.46 -20.78
CA VAL A 692 18.56 21.84 -20.38
C VAL A 692 18.55 21.98 -18.85
N ARG A 693 17.96 21.02 -18.13
CA ARG A 693 17.99 20.97 -16.66
C ARG A 693 19.42 20.87 -16.14
N LEU A 694 20.24 19.96 -16.69
CA LEU A 694 21.65 19.81 -16.33
C LEU A 694 22.42 21.13 -16.47
N PHE A 695 22.22 21.87 -17.56
CA PHE A 695 22.81 23.21 -17.72
C PHE A 695 22.33 24.21 -16.67
N ALA A 696 21.03 24.19 -16.32
CA ALA A 696 20.49 25.07 -15.29
C ALA A 696 21.07 24.75 -13.90
N TYR A 697 21.17 23.45 -13.56
CA TYR A 697 21.71 22.98 -12.28
C TYR A 697 23.24 23.05 -12.20
N ALA A 698 23.96 23.10 -13.33
CA ALA A 698 25.40 23.33 -13.36
C ALA A 698 25.79 24.65 -12.68
N TRP A 699 24.98 25.70 -12.86
CA TRP A 699 25.19 26.97 -12.19
C TRP A 699 24.96 26.87 -10.67
N ILE A 700 23.90 26.19 -10.24
CA ILE A 700 23.61 25.96 -8.81
C ILE A 700 24.74 25.17 -8.17
N PHE A 701 25.23 24.13 -8.86
CA PHE A 701 26.34 23.32 -8.40
C PHE A 701 27.64 24.14 -8.25
N PHE A 702 27.95 24.98 -9.25
CA PHE A 702 29.07 25.93 -9.16
C PHE A 702 28.93 26.90 -7.97
N ALA A 703 27.71 27.41 -7.74
CA ALA A 703 27.40 28.29 -6.61
C ALA A 703 27.62 27.61 -5.25
N LEU A 704 27.22 26.34 -5.12
CA LEU A 704 27.40 25.55 -3.89
C LEU A 704 28.88 25.24 -3.58
N THR A 705 29.69 25.01 -4.62
CA THR A 705 31.03 24.42 -4.48
C THR A 705 32.17 25.44 -4.55
N PHE A 706 32.09 26.42 -5.45
CA PHE A 706 33.24 27.26 -5.83
C PHE A 706 33.00 28.77 -5.83
N MET A 707 31.75 29.26 -5.86
CA MET A 707 31.46 30.70 -5.95
C MET A 707 32.08 31.52 -4.82
N ASP A 708 32.13 31.00 -3.59
CA ASP A 708 32.76 31.69 -2.46
C ASP A 708 34.31 31.73 -2.50
N ARG A 709 34.93 31.00 -3.43
CA ARG A 709 36.39 30.94 -3.61
C ARG A 709 36.87 31.68 -4.86
N MET A 710 35.94 32.23 -5.64
CA MET A 710 36.24 32.95 -6.88
C MET A 710 35.66 34.36 -6.87
N PRO A 711 36.05 35.23 -5.92
CA PRO A 711 35.56 36.60 -5.86
C PRO A 711 35.91 37.36 -7.16
N GLY A 712 34.93 38.08 -7.70
CA GLY A 712 35.07 38.89 -8.92
C GLY A 712 34.97 38.13 -10.24
N ILE A 713 34.85 36.79 -10.24
CA ILE A 713 34.77 36.01 -11.48
C ILE A 713 33.52 36.35 -12.31
N ALA A 714 32.42 36.74 -11.66
CA ALA A 714 31.13 37.00 -12.30
C ALA A 714 31.10 38.32 -13.09
N ILE A 715 32.04 39.22 -12.81
CA ILE A 715 32.17 40.54 -13.44
C ILE A 715 32.75 40.41 -14.85
N VAL A 716 33.55 39.36 -15.09
CA VAL A 716 34.12 39.09 -16.40
C VAL A 716 33.35 37.97 -17.09
N ALA A 717 32.38 38.33 -17.94
CA ALA A 717 31.45 37.40 -18.58
C ALA A 717 32.12 36.17 -19.25
N ARG A 718 33.25 36.36 -19.94
CA ARG A 718 33.98 35.25 -20.59
C ARG A 718 34.58 34.27 -19.57
N GLY A 719 35.22 34.80 -18.53
CA GLY A 719 35.78 34.01 -17.45
C GLY A 719 34.70 33.30 -16.65
N TYR A 720 33.59 33.99 -16.37
CA TYR A 720 32.43 33.46 -15.69
C TYR A 720 31.80 32.26 -16.41
N VAL A 721 31.56 32.37 -17.72
CA VAL A 721 31.00 31.27 -18.52
C VAL A 721 31.93 30.05 -18.50
N ILE A 722 33.24 30.26 -18.67
CA ILE A 722 34.22 29.16 -18.64
C ILE A 722 34.30 28.52 -17.24
N ALA A 723 34.26 29.33 -16.18
CA ALA A 723 34.24 28.84 -14.81
C ALA A 723 32.98 28.00 -14.54
N VAL A 724 31.79 28.44 -14.94
CA VAL A 724 30.54 27.66 -14.77
C VAL A 724 30.57 26.37 -15.59
N LEU A 725 31.13 26.39 -16.81
CA LEU A 725 31.26 25.18 -17.63
C LEU A 725 32.25 24.17 -17.03
N LEU A 726 33.45 24.61 -16.67
CA LEU A 726 34.51 23.70 -16.20
C LEU A 726 34.37 23.32 -14.72
N LEU A 727 33.85 24.19 -13.85
CA LEU A 727 33.70 23.91 -12.41
C LEU A 727 32.27 23.58 -11.99
N GLY A 728 31.28 23.88 -12.84
CA GLY A 728 29.88 23.50 -12.64
C GLY A 728 29.51 22.29 -13.49
N LEU A 729 29.39 22.48 -14.80
CA LEU A 729 28.78 21.50 -15.71
C LEU A 729 29.58 20.20 -15.83
N VAL A 730 30.88 20.29 -16.09
CA VAL A 730 31.74 19.12 -16.26
C VAL A 730 31.73 18.24 -15.01
N PRO A 731 32.07 18.75 -13.81
CA PRO A 731 32.07 17.92 -12.60
C PRO A 731 30.66 17.45 -12.24
N LEU A 732 29.61 18.28 -12.38
CA LEU A 732 28.24 17.84 -12.13
C LEU A 732 27.84 16.66 -13.01
N SER A 733 28.20 16.68 -14.30
CA SER A 733 27.90 15.61 -15.26
C SER A 733 28.50 14.27 -14.83
N PHE A 734 29.78 14.25 -14.48
CA PHE A 734 30.47 13.02 -14.07
C PHE A 734 30.03 12.56 -12.67
N LEU A 735 29.94 13.48 -11.72
CA LEU A 735 29.57 13.16 -10.34
C LEU A 735 28.13 12.69 -10.24
N ALA A 736 27.20 13.24 -11.02
CA ALA A 736 25.83 12.78 -10.97
C ALA A 736 25.70 11.32 -11.44
N ILE A 737 26.42 10.92 -12.51
CA ILE A 737 26.47 9.50 -12.90
C ILE A 737 27.09 8.66 -11.77
N LEU A 738 28.19 9.11 -11.17
CA LEU A 738 28.86 8.38 -10.09
C LEU A 738 27.95 8.21 -8.87
N VAL A 739 27.28 9.27 -8.42
CA VAL A 739 26.35 9.25 -7.29
C VAL A 739 25.19 8.28 -7.56
N ALA A 740 24.66 8.28 -8.78
CA ALA A 740 23.61 7.35 -9.16
C ALA A 740 24.09 5.89 -9.13
N HIS A 741 25.31 5.60 -9.59
CA HIS A 741 25.91 4.27 -9.46
C HIS A 741 26.15 3.87 -8.00
N ILE A 742 26.57 4.81 -7.13
CA ILE A 742 26.68 4.56 -5.69
C ILE A 742 25.32 4.20 -5.09
N CYS A 743 24.24 4.86 -5.52
CA CYS A 743 22.88 4.53 -5.10
C CYS A 743 22.42 3.16 -5.64
N LEU A 744 22.78 2.77 -6.88
CA LEU A 744 22.57 1.41 -7.39
C LEU A 744 23.26 0.36 -6.52
N VAL A 745 24.54 0.58 -6.18
CA VAL A 745 25.30 -0.34 -5.34
C VAL A 745 24.64 -0.48 -3.96
N ARG A 746 24.14 0.62 -3.38
CA ARG A 746 23.37 0.59 -2.13
C ARG A 746 22.08 -0.21 -2.28
N ALA A 747 21.31 -0.04 -3.36
CA ALA A 747 20.07 -0.77 -3.59
C ALA A 747 20.27 -2.30 -3.75
N HIS A 748 21.38 -2.72 -4.35
CA HIS A 748 21.71 -4.15 -4.52
C HIS A 748 22.43 -4.77 -3.32
N SER A 749 22.95 -3.96 -2.39
CA SER A 749 23.59 -4.45 -1.18
C SER A 749 22.52 -4.71 -0.10
N PRO A 750 22.35 -5.96 0.36
CA PRO A 750 21.35 -6.27 1.38
C PRO A 750 21.59 -5.45 2.66
N ILE A 751 22.83 -5.34 3.13
CA ILE A 751 23.15 -4.60 4.36
C ILE A 751 22.79 -3.11 4.27
N LEU A 752 23.16 -2.45 3.15
CA LEU A 752 22.94 -1.01 3.00
C LEU A 752 21.51 -0.66 2.63
N ASN A 753 20.83 -1.54 1.89
CA ASN A 753 19.41 -1.40 1.59
C ASN A 753 18.57 -1.50 2.88
N TYR A 754 18.97 -2.36 3.82
CA TYR A 754 18.27 -2.54 5.11
C TYR A 754 18.63 -1.51 6.21
N ALA A 755 19.64 -0.65 6.03
CA ALA A 755 20.14 0.20 7.13
C ALA A 755 19.78 1.68 7.01
N ILE A 756 19.67 2.24 5.80
CA ILE A 756 19.60 3.69 5.59
C ILE A 756 18.55 4.03 4.55
N HIS A 757 17.66 4.98 4.86
CA HIS A 757 16.64 5.50 3.94
C HIS A 757 17.27 6.07 2.65
N ASN A 758 16.66 5.79 1.49
CA ASN A 758 17.24 6.09 0.17
C ASN A 758 17.60 7.57 -0.02
N GLN A 759 16.68 8.48 0.30
CA GLN A 759 16.88 9.91 0.12
C GLN A 759 17.89 10.51 1.10
N LEU A 760 18.04 9.91 2.29
CA LEU A 760 19.07 10.30 3.25
C LEU A 760 20.45 9.88 2.73
N TRP A 761 20.58 8.64 2.24
CA TRP A 761 21.81 8.16 1.63
C TRP A 761 22.24 9.05 0.47
N LEU A 762 21.32 9.38 -0.44
CA LEU A 762 21.59 10.29 -1.56
C LEU A 762 22.10 11.66 -1.07
N GLY A 763 21.44 12.23 -0.06
CA GLY A 763 21.86 13.49 0.56
C GLY A 763 23.28 13.43 1.12
N LEU A 764 23.60 12.37 1.88
CA LEU A 764 24.92 12.17 2.48
C LEU A 764 26.02 12.02 1.41
N VAL A 765 25.76 11.25 0.35
CA VAL A 765 26.72 11.05 -0.74
C VAL A 765 26.98 12.37 -1.47
N TRP A 766 25.94 13.14 -1.82
CA TRP A 766 26.12 14.45 -2.46
C TRP A 766 26.88 15.44 -1.55
N LEU A 767 26.57 15.46 -0.26
CA LEU A 767 27.29 16.29 0.71
C LEU A 767 28.77 15.90 0.77
N ALA A 768 29.08 14.60 0.81
CA ALA A 768 30.45 14.10 0.80
C ALA A 768 31.19 14.50 -0.49
N MET A 769 30.56 14.40 -1.66
CA MET A 769 31.15 14.83 -2.94
C MET A 769 31.44 16.33 -2.96
N ILE A 770 30.50 17.16 -2.50
CA ILE A 770 30.68 18.62 -2.39
C ILE A 770 31.84 18.95 -1.44
N LEU A 771 31.91 18.30 -0.28
CA LEU A 771 33.01 18.52 0.67
C LEU A 771 34.36 18.06 0.10
N LEU A 772 34.39 16.96 -0.65
CA LEU A 772 35.60 16.44 -1.29
C LEU A 772 36.14 17.40 -2.35
N LEU A 773 35.27 17.96 -3.20
CA LEU A 773 35.65 19.00 -4.18
C LEU A 773 36.23 20.26 -3.51
N ARG A 774 35.90 20.46 -2.23
CA ARG A 774 36.38 21.59 -1.44
C ARG A 774 37.73 21.35 -0.77
N THR A 775 38.26 20.13 -0.81
CA THR A 775 39.55 19.76 -0.20
C THR A 775 40.73 19.97 -1.17
N LYS A 776 41.95 19.80 -0.66
CA LYS A 776 43.19 19.88 -1.46
C LYS A 776 43.31 18.75 -2.50
N LEU A 777 42.57 17.65 -2.37
CA LEU A 777 42.59 16.53 -3.32
C LEU A 777 42.18 16.97 -4.73
N PHE A 778 41.27 17.94 -4.84
CA PHE A 778 40.79 18.45 -6.13
C PHE A 778 41.60 19.65 -6.65
N SER A 779 42.65 20.06 -5.93
CA SER A 779 43.51 21.19 -6.30
C SER A 779 44.15 21.04 -7.69
N PRO A 780 44.57 19.85 -8.17
CA PRO A 780 45.12 19.70 -9.52
C PRO A 780 44.11 20.06 -10.62
N TYR A 781 42.84 19.70 -10.43
CA TYR A 781 41.77 20.04 -11.38
C TYR A 781 41.45 21.53 -11.35
N VAL A 782 41.37 22.12 -10.15
CA VAL A 782 41.18 23.57 -10.02
C VAL A 782 42.33 24.31 -10.71
N ALA A 783 43.59 23.91 -10.50
CA ALA A 783 44.75 24.50 -11.17
C ALA A 783 44.69 24.38 -12.71
N LEU A 784 44.15 23.28 -13.24
CA LEU A 784 43.89 23.15 -14.68
C LEU A 784 42.88 24.21 -15.16
N VAL A 785 41.77 24.39 -14.42
CA VAL A 785 40.79 25.43 -14.74
C VAL A 785 41.41 26.83 -14.66
N GLU A 786 42.27 27.10 -13.67
CA GLU A 786 42.98 28.38 -13.57
C GLU A 786 43.87 28.63 -14.80
N ARG A 787 44.52 27.60 -15.34
CA ARG A 787 45.27 27.69 -16.61
C ARG A 787 44.36 27.97 -17.81
N CYS A 788 43.17 27.35 -17.84
CA CYS A 788 42.18 27.64 -18.88
C CYS A 788 41.67 29.10 -18.80
N LEU A 789 41.43 29.61 -17.59
CA LEU A 789 41.08 31.01 -17.36
C LEU A 789 42.20 31.95 -17.79
N LEU A 790 43.46 31.61 -17.52
CA LEU A 790 44.63 32.35 -17.99
C LEU A 790 44.70 32.40 -19.53
N ALA A 791 44.40 31.29 -20.20
CA ALA A 791 44.39 31.19 -21.66
C ALA A 791 43.34 32.10 -22.32
N VAL A 792 42.27 32.48 -21.60
CA VAL A 792 41.27 33.45 -22.04
C VAL A 792 41.47 34.85 -21.44
N ALA A 793 42.70 35.14 -21.00
CA ALA A 793 43.13 36.43 -20.43
C ALA A 793 42.38 36.83 -19.15
N ILE A 794 42.19 35.86 -18.24
CA ILE A 794 41.62 36.07 -16.90
C ILE A 794 42.65 35.63 -15.86
N GLN A 795 42.97 36.52 -14.92
CA GLN A 795 44.03 36.28 -13.93
C GLN A 795 43.65 36.84 -12.55
N LYS A 796 44.27 36.29 -11.50
CA LYS A 796 44.11 36.73 -10.11
C LYS A 796 44.88 38.03 -9.88
N GLN A 797 44.20 39.05 -9.35
CA GLN A 797 44.78 40.26 -8.78
C GLN A 797 44.91 40.10 -7.27
N THR A 798 46.11 40.33 -6.72
CA THR A 798 46.35 40.32 -5.28
C THR A 798 45.83 41.59 -4.63
N ILE A 799 45.17 41.45 -3.48
CA ILE A 799 44.74 42.57 -2.63
C ILE A 799 45.84 42.81 -1.59
N ASP A 800 46.12 44.08 -1.28
CA ASP A 800 47.08 44.42 -0.24
C ASP A 800 46.62 43.87 1.13
N SER A 801 47.48 43.11 1.79
CA SER A 801 47.23 42.56 3.14
C SER A 801 46.95 43.62 4.20
N ALA A 802 47.37 44.88 3.98
CA ALA A 802 47.08 45.99 4.88
C ALA A 802 45.70 46.62 4.64
N SER A 803 45.02 46.28 3.55
CA SER A 803 43.67 46.77 3.25
C SER A 803 42.63 45.96 4.01
N PRO A 804 41.65 46.58 4.70
CA PRO A 804 40.55 45.85 5.33
C PRO A 804 39.68 45.05 4.33
N PHE A 805 39.79 45.36 3.03
CA PHE A 805 39.17 44.54 1.99
C PHE A 805 39.81 43.16 1.82
N TYR A 806 41.05 42.95 2.27
CA TYR A 806 41.71 41.64 2.27
C TYR A 806 40.93 40.63 3.11
N ASP A 807 40.46 41.03 4.28
CA ASP A 807 39.67 40.17 5.16
C ASP A 807 38.21 40.03 4.70
N MET A 808 37.68 41.04 4.00
CA MET A 808 36.28 41.04 3.54
C MET A 808 36.07 40.28 2.21
N VAL A 809 37.00 40.37 1.26
CA VAL A 809 36.92 39.77 -0.08
C VAL A 809 37.79 38.51 -0.20
N GLY A 810 38.92 38.48 0.52
CA GLY A 810 39.93 37.43 0.45
C GLY A 810 41.26 37.92 -0.14
N PRO A 811 42.26 37.04 -0.28
CA PRO A 811 43.61 37.43 -0.67
C PRO A 811 43.77 37.89 -2.12
N HIS A 812 42.78 37.60 -2.97
CA HIS A 812 42.79 37.95 -4.39
C HIS A 812 41.37 38.03 -4.94
N PHE A 813 41.23 38.66 -6.11
CA PHE A 813 40.02 38.60 -6.94
C PHE A 813 40.36 38.33 -8.41
N TRP A 814 39.39 37.87 -9.19
CA TRP A 814 39.56 37.55 -10.61
C TRP A 814 39.24 38.77 -11.49
N THR A 815 40.11 39.08 -12.45
CA THR A 815 39.92 40.19 -13.39
C THR A 815 40.57 39.90 -14.76
N GLU A 816 40.32 40.75 -15.74
CA GLU A 816 40.94 40.66 -17.08
C GLU A 816 42.45 40.89 -16.97
N SER A 817 43.27 40.07 -17.64
CA SER A 817 44.75 40.09 -17.51
C SER A 817 45.38 41.44 -17.85
N HIS A 818 44.74 42.26 -18.69
CA HIS A 818 45.23 43.61 -19.02
C HIS A 818 44.93 44.67 -17.94
N LEU A 819 44.04 44.35 -16.99
CA LEU A 819 43.72 45.19 -15.82
C LEU A 819 44.53 44.80 -14.59
N VAL A 820 45.26 43.68 -14.64
CA VAL A 820 46.11 43.19 -13.55
C VAL A 820 47.31 44.10 -13.36
N ARG A 821 47.59 44.43 -12.11
CA ARG A 821 48.74 45.21 -11.66
C ARG A 821 49.73 44.30 -10.97
N HIS A 822 51.02 44.60 -11.16
CA HIS A 822 52.11 43.85 -10.53
C HIS A 822 52.14 44.00 -9.00
N GLU A 823 51.68 45.13 -8.48
CA GLU A 823 51.62 45.40 -7.05
C GLU A 823 50.23 45.07 -6.47
N PRO A 824 50.15 44.65 -5.19
CA PRO A 824 48.87 44.46 -4.49
C PRO A 824 48.03 45.73 -4.51
N VAL A 825 46.73 45.60 -4.80
CA VAL A 825 45.85 46.76 -4.96
C VAL A 825 45.15 47.15 -3.65
N VAL A 826 45.07 48.47 -3.41
CA VAL A 826 44.32 49.07 -2.30
C VAL A 826 42.92 49.56 -2.73
N TYR A 827 42.76 49.89 -4.01
CA TYR A 827 41.47 50.26 -4.62
C TYR A 827 40.85 49.05 -5.31
N LEU A 828 39.62 48.71 -4.95
CA LEU A 828 38.85 47.62 -5.55
C LEU A 828 37.73 48.16 -6.45
N PRO A 829 37.41 47.49 -7.56
CA PRO A 829 36.19 47.73 -8.32
C PRO A 829 34.93 47.66 -7.47
N LEU A 830 34.03 48.63 -7.64
CA LEU A 830 32.74 48.67 -6.94
C LEU A 830 31.86 47.46 -7.28
N SER A 831 31.97 46.92 -8.48
CA SER A 831 31.27 45.69 -8.89
C SER A 831 31.63 44.47 -8.01
N ILE A 832 32.90 44.34 -7.60
CA ILE A 832 33.35 43.31 -6.66
C ILE A 832 32.79 43.56 -5.26
N LEU A 833 32.83 44.82 -4.82
CA LEU A 833 32.34 45.21 -3.50
C LEU A 833 30.83 45.00 -3.38
N ILE A 834 30.08 45.25 -4.46
CA ILE A 834 28.65 44.97 -4.55
C ILE A 834 28.36 43.47 -4.34
N GLU A 835 29.19 42.57 -4.89
CA GLU A 835 29.05 41.11 -4.73
C GLU A 835 29.52 40.59 -3.36
N THR A 836 30.14 41.44 -2.53
CA THR A 836 30.76 41.04 -1.26
C THR A 836 29.76 41.06 -0.11
N LYS A 837 29.67 39.96 0.64
CA LYS A 837 28.67 39.70 1.70
C LYS A 837 28.55 40.80 2.78
N SER A 838 29.62 41.54 3.07
CA SER A 838 29.71 42.44 4.24
C SER A 838 29.72 43.93 3.89
N ILE A 839 29.50 44.28 2.62
CA ILE A 839 29.53 45.68 2.16
C ILE A 839 28.13 46.29 2.21
N ASP A 840 28.01 47.44 2.88
CA ASP A 840 26.82 48.28 2.80
C ASP A 840 27.04 49.38 1.75
N LEU A 841 26.24 49.35 0.68
CA LEU A 841 26.34 50.30 -0.43
C LEU A 841 26.16 51.76 0.02
N PHE A 842 25.40 52.00 1.08
CA PHE A 842 25.18 53.35 1.61
C PHE A 842 26.41 53.93 2.33
N ASN A 843 27.41 53.11 2.66
CA ASN A 843 28.66 53.55 3.27
C ASN A 843 29.76 53.88 2.25
N ILE A 844 29.43 53.90 0.95
CA ILE A 844 30.35 54.25 -0.14
C ILE A 844 30.09 55.68 -0.57
N PHE A 845 31.07 56.57 -0.34
CA PHE A 845 31.02 57.96 -0.77
C PHE A 845 32.43 58.43 -1.17
N ASP A 846 32.53 59.22 -2.24
CA ASP A 846 33.79 59.80 -2.74
C ASP A 846 34.97 58.79 -2.86
N HIS A 847 34.73 57.65 -3.50
CA HIS A 847 35.69 56.56 -3.70
C HIS A 847 36.25 55.96 -2.39
N GLU A 848 35.57 56.19 -1.26
CA GLU A 848 35.92 55.66 0.04
C GLU A 848 34.77 54.85 0.67
N TYR A 849 35.11 53.75 1.35
CA TYR A 849 34.19 52.93 2.15
C TYR A 849 34.41 53.21 3.64
N PHE A 850 33.36 53.64 4.33
CA PHE A 850 33.39 53.97 5.75
C PHE A 850 32.98 52.77 6.62
N VAL A 851 33.91 52.24 7.40
CA VAL A 851 33.66 51.15 8.35
C VAL A 851 33.33 51.73 9.72
N TYR A 852 32.07 51.65 10.16
CA TYR A 852 31.72 51.96 11.55
C TYR A 852 32.26 50.85 12.48
N HIS A 853 33.18 51.17 13.38
CA HIS A 853 33.61 50.28 14.46
C HIS A 853 32.74 50.48 15.70
N GLY A 854 32.14 49.40 16.22
CA GLY A 854 31.59 49.33 17.58
C GLY A 854 30.06 49.23 17.64
N GLY A 855 29.56 48.11 18.15
CA GLY A 855 28.14 47.80 18.24
C GLY A 855 27.34 48.70 19.20
N ALA A 856 26.22 49.20 18.70
CA ALA A 856 24.94 49.30 19.40
C ALA A 856 23.91 49.75 18.35
N ILE A 857 22.95 48.88 18.01
CA ILE A 857 21.75 49.29 17.28
C ILE A 857 21.02 50.26 18.21
N ASN A 858 21.04 51.55 17.92
CA ASN A 858 20.15 52.49 18.59
C ASN A 858 18.79 52.43 17.87
N PRO A 859 17.75 51.83 18.49
CA PRO A 859 16.47 51.56 17.83
C PRO A 859 15.65 52.82 17.50
N ASN A 860 16.15 54.01 17.85
CA ASN A 860 15.46 55.28 17.62
C ASN A 860 15.90 56.04 16.35
N LEU A 861 16.84 55.52 15.55
CA LEU A 861 17.15 56.13 14.24
C LEU A 861 16.09 55.74 13.19
N LYS A 862 15.13 56.64 12.95
CA LYS A 862 14.21 56.55 11.81
C LYS A 862 14.99 56.54 10.50
N ARG A 863 14.94 55.41 9.77
CA ARG A 863 15.40 55.32 8.37
C ARG A 863 14.50 56.17 7.47
N GLY A 864 14.93 57.40 7.22
CA GLY A 864 14.54 58.21 6.06
C GLY A 864 15.80 58.68 5.34
N PRO A 865 15.71 59.21 4.10
CA PRO A 865 16.84 59.72 3.34
C PRO A 865 17.29 61.05 3.95
N SER A 866 17.87 60.96 5.14
CA SER A 866 18.52 62.07 5.77
C SER A 866 19.93 62.05 5.24
N ILE A 867 20.24 63.04 4.42
CA ILE A 867 21.59 63.51 4.17
C ILE A 867 22.33 63.42 5.50
N VAL A 868 23.21 62.44 5.66
CA VAL A 868 24.25 62.53 6.67
C VAL A 868 25.11 63.68 6.18
N LYS A 869 24.74 64.90 6.57
CA LYS A 869 25.72 65.94 6.81
C LYS A 869 26.62 65.33 7.86
N LEU A 870 27.71 64.72 7.42
CA LEU A 870 28.93 64.76 8.19
C LEU A 870 29.13 66.25 8.41
N ASP A 871 28.73 66.76 9.57
CA ASP A 871 29.26 67.99 10.10
C ASP A 871 30.76 67.73 10.23
N LEU A 872 31.46 68.03 9.13
CA LEU A 872 32.87 68.35 9.12
C LEU A 872 32.99 69.52 10.07
N GLN A 873 33.25 69.21 11.34
CA GLN A 873 33.65 70.18 12.33
C GLN A 873 34.78 71.00 11.69
N GLU A 874 34.51 72.29 11.50
CA GLU A 874 35.38 73.27 10.86
C GLU A 874 36.70 73.39 11.63
N SER A 875 37.67 72.50 11.37
CA SER A 875 39.06 72.73 11.80
C SER A 875 40.12 72.02 10.97
N HIS A 876 39.82 71.56 9.75
CA HIS A 876 40.85 71.17 8.79
C HIS A 876 40.43 71.58 7.37
N GLN A 877 40.84 72.80 6.99
CA GLN A 877 40.97 73.16 5.58
C GLN A 877 41.90 72.16 4.89
N SER A 878 41.48 71.70 3.71
CA SER A 878 42.31 71.00 2.72
C SER A 878 42.87 69.63 3.16
N HIS A 879 42.05 68.60 3.04
CA HIS A 879 42.44 67.42 2.27
C HIS A 879 41.17 66.77 1.71
N LYS A 880 40.71 67.23 0.54
CA LYS A 880 40.04 66.31 -0.37
C LYS A 880 41.01 65.15 -0.56
N PRO A 881 40.63 63.89 -0.30
CA PRO A 881 41.52 62.77 -0.55
C PRO A 881 42.01 62.88 -2.00
N HIS A 882 43.33 63.03 -2.19
CA HIS A 882 43.87 63.15 -3.54
C HIS A 882 43.85 61.74 -4.15
N HIS A 883 42.76 61.43 -4.85
CA HIS A 883 42.63 60.17 -5.57
C HIS A 883 43.62 60.15 -6.74
N PRO A 884 44.22 58.99 -7.04
CA PRO A 884 45.05 58.82 -8.22
C PRO A 884 44.30 59.29 -9.49
N PRO A 885 44.94 60.08 -10.37
CA PRO A 885 44.30 60.63 -11.58
C PRO A 885 43.71 59.57 -12.53
N TRP A 886 44.20 58.33 -12.44
CA TRP A 886 43.72 57.24 -13.27
C TRP A 886 42.30 56.78 -12.92
N ILE A 887 41.81 57.01 -11.69
CA ILE A 887 40.48 56.55 -11.23
C ILE A 887 39.35 57.28 -11.97
N THR A 888 39.50 58.58 -12.19
CA THR A 888 38.52 59.39 -12.92
C THR A 888 38.45 59.06 -14.41
N GLY A 889 39.46 58.34 -14.94
CA GLY A 889 39.52 57.90 -16.34
C GLY A 889 39.00 56.47 -16.60
N GLN A 890 38.59 55.73 -15.57
CA GLN A 890 38.06 54.37 -15.72
C GLN A 890 36.55 54.37 -16.02
N ALA A 891 36.07 53.33 -16.71
CA ALA A 891 34.63 53.11 -16.88
C ALA A 891 33.95 52.62 -15.58
N GLU A 892 34.71 51.95 -14.71
CA GLU A 892 34.25 51.37 -13.46
C GLU A 892 34.58 52.26 -12.26
N TYR A 893 33.71 52.28 -11.26
CA TYR A 893 33.96 53.00 -10.01
C TYR A 893 34.89 52.19 -9.11
N PHE A 894 35.99 52.77 -8.62
CA PHE A 894 36.95 52.12 -7.72
C PHE A 894 36.87 52.70 -6.31
N VAL A 895 36.94 51.86 -5.28
CA VAL A 895 36.77 52.27 -3.88
C VAL A 895 37.94 51.76 -3.04
N ARG A 896 38.42 52.59 -2.12
CA ARG A 896 39.35 52.19 -1.04
C ARG A 896 38.65 52.27 0.32
N VAL A 897 39.20 51.64 1.36
CA VAL A 897 38.70 51.88 2.73
C VAL A 897 39.19 53.25 3.21
N ALA A 898 38.29 54.04 3.83
CA ALA A 898 38.65 55.32 4.43
C ALA A 898 39.69 55.09 5.56
N LYS A 899 40.78 55.87 5.57
CA LYS A 899 41.74 55.81 6.69
C LYS A 899 41.06 56.35 7.95
N VAL A 900 40.89 55.51 8.98
CA VAL A 900 40.47 55.97 10.30
C VAL A 900 41.52 56.98 10.80
N VAL A 901 41.13 58.24 10.92
CA VAL A 901 41.92 59.22 11.67
C VAL A 901 41.84 58.78 13.14
N LYS A 902 42.96 58.29 13.70
CA LYS A 902 43.10 58.06 15.14
C LYS A 902 42.63 59.32 15.87
N ARG A 903 41.57 59.22 16.67
CA ARG A 903 41.37 60.20 17.75
C ARG A 903 42.56 60.06 18.69
N VAL A 904 43.46 61.04 18.64
CA VAL A 904 44.34 61.34 19.76
C VAL A 904 43.42 61.86 20.87
N VAL A 905 43.58 61.29 22.07
CA VAL A 905 42.74 61.47 23.26
C VAL A 905 42.47 62.93 23.58
#